data_AF-A0A2M7KW97-F1
#
_entry.id   AF-A0A2M7KW97-F1
#
_cell.length_a   1.000
_cell.length_b   1.000
_cell.length_c   1.000
_cell.angle_alpha   90.00
_cell.angle_beta   90.00
_cell.angle_gamma   90.00
#
_symmetry.space_group_name_H-M   'P 1'
#
loop_
_entity.id
_entity.type
_entity.pdbx_description
1 polymer ?
#
loop_
_entity_poly.entity_id
_entity_poly.type
_entity_poly.pdbx_seq_one_letter_code
_entity_poly.pdbx_strand_id
1 'polypeptide(L)'
;MDPQKLMCGIAGGSPPDVIYQDRFAVGGWAARDAFLPLDPYLAKSSVIRKEDFYPAAWDEACYKGKVYAIPIGTDDRALYYNRDHLKAAGLVDEHGEAKPPQTWDQLKADALKLSQHDPDKSIRRLGFIPNFGNSWLYFYGWQNGGAFMSEDRTKVTLNEPRIAEALQFMVDTYDALGGVEQVDKFSSGFEAGEHDPFGIGKISMVITGSWHLDNLATYFTNMNFGVAPAPVPKGKPFITWCGGFAWAIPSGAKHPDEAWRFIEFVSRPDIGMMMYDVERRYSESRGAPYVPFLNANRVLTEQAYRKLILENEDLPPTIKSGYKQFMELLPVARFRPVTAVGQELWDQHARAFELAVHQVYPPQEALDRCTAEVQKELDRLQDKQPAPPLHWTLPAVLFALLLLVPGLVFVVRAQRVARQSLFRGEGLAGLLFISPWLFGFLLLTVGPIFVSIVFSLCDYDVLHAPRYVGLANYIGMLKVHVARDGSWLPWQWSLKATQPLFWRSLWNTLYMMVGVPLGMAVGLGVAMLLNTKVKGMTVYRTIYYLPAIVPAVASSILWLWVLNPTNGLINVILKPLGLGQPPWLTDPAWAKPSIILMGLWGAGSGMIIWLAGLQGIPQHLYEAATIDGAGWWSRFLHVTLPMLSPYIFFNLIMGIIGTLQIFTQAYIITQGGPVDSTLFYVYNLFNYAFKYFRMGEASAMAWILFLVILALTLFQLKLAPRWVHYEAE
;
A
#
# COMPACT_ATOMS: atom_id res chain seq x y z
N MET A 1 11.99 0.43 4.98
CA MET A 1 12.01 1.43 6.06
C MET A 1 10.58 1.89 6.32
N ASP A 2 10.22 2.14 7.57
CA ASP A 2 8.89 2.62 7.95
C ASP A 2 8.90 4.18 8.03
N PRO A 3 8.28 4.90 7.08
CA PRO A 3 8.25 6.35 7.06
C PRO A 3 7.49 6.93 8.26
N GLN A 4 6.49 6.22 8.79
CA GLN A 4 5.76 6.64 9.99
C GLN A 4 6.71 6.64 11.20
N LYS A 5 7.50 5.59 11.37
CA LYS A 5 8.44 5.49 12.49
C LYS A 5 9.53 6.57 12.43
N LEU A 6 10.08 6.84 11.24
CA LEU A 6 11.07 7.90 11.09
C LEU A 6 10.49 9.28 11.37
N MET A 7 9.36 9.63 10.73
CA MET A 7 8.74 10.94 10.88
C MET A 7 8.41 11.22 12.35
N CYS A 8 7.83 10.24 13.06
CA CYS A 8 7.56 10.36 14.49
C CYS A 8 8.84 10.49 15.33
N GLY A 9 9.92 9.78 14.96
CA GLY A 9 11.22 9.88 15.63
C GLY A 9 11.84 11.28 15.49
N ILE A 10 11.83 11.85 14.29
CA ILE A 10 12.32 13.21 14.01
C ILE A 10 11.48 14.23 14.77
N ALA A 11 10.15 14.19 14.62
CA ALA A 11 9.25 15.14 15.27
C ALA A 11 9.28 15.02 16.81
N GLY A 12 9.51 13.82 17.34
CA GLY A 12 9.68 13.56 18.76
C GLY A 12 11.05 13.93 19.32
N GLY A 13 11.98 14.44 18.49
CA GLY A 13 13.35 14.80 18.91
C GLY A 13 14.19 13.59 19.33
N SER A 14 13.88 12.40 18.83
CA SER A 14 14.64 11.17 19.04
C SER A 14 14.74 10.32 17.77
N PRO A 15 15.25 10.89 16.65
CA PRO A 15 15.51 10.10 15.45
C PRO A 15 16.73 9.19 15.65
N PRO A 16 16.91 8.17 14.79
CA PRO A 16 18.19 7.46 14.70
C PRO A 16 19.30 8.41 14.18
N ASP A 17 20.56 8.15 14.53
CA ASP A 17 21.68 8.99 14.08
C ASP A 17 22.03 8.77 12.60
N VAL A 18 21.84 7.56 12.08
CA VAL A 18 22.05 7.20 10.67
C VAL A 18 20.86 6.39 10.17
N ILE A 19 20.49 6.56 8.90
CA ILE A 19 19.39 5.80 8.31
C ILE A 19 19.70 5.27 6.90
N TYR A 20 19.30 4.03 6.66
CA TYR A 20 19.31 3.39 5.33
C TYR A 20 17.95 3.58 4.67
N GLN A 21 17.91 4.29 3.55
CA GLN A 21 16.67 4.67 2.87
C GLN A 21 16.82 4.54 1.35
N ASP A 22 15.72 4.17 0.70
CA ASP A 22 15.63 4.19 -0.77
C ASP A 22 15.85 5.61 -1.28
N ARG A 23 16.75 5.78 -2.26
CA ARG A 23 17.24 7.08 -2.72
C ARG A 23 16.16 7.98 -3.26
N PHE A 24 15.13 7.45 -3.91
CA PHE A 24 14.08 8.31 -4.49
C PHE A 24 13.35 9.15 -3.42
N ALA A 25 13.27 8.65 -2.19
CA ALA A 25 12.59 9.34 -1.11
C ALA A 25 13.44 10.47 -0.51
N VAL A 26 14.76 10.49 -0.76
CA VAL A 26 15.70 11.48 -0.19
C VAL A 26 15.26 12.90 -0.52
N GLY A 27 14.84 13.17 -1.76
CA GLY A 27 14.33 14.48 -2.15
C GLY A 27 13.08 14.93 -1.37
N GLY A 28 12.17 13.99 -1.06
CA GLY A 28 10.95 14.27 -0.31
C GLY A 28 11.23 14.61 1.16
N TRP A 29 12.19 13.91 1.78
CA TRP A 29 12.64 14.19 3.14
C TRP A 29 13.48 15.47 3.23
N ALA A 30 14.40 15.67 2.29
CA ALA A 30 15.23 16.88 2.21
C ALA A 30 14.39 18.14 1.98
N ALA A 31 13.32 18.05 1.18
CA ALA A 31 12.39 19.16 0.98
C ALA A 31 11.67 19.61 2.25
N ARG A 32 11.66 18.77 3.30
CA ARG A 32 11.02 19.03 4.58
C ARG A 32 12.03 19.19 5.72
N ASP A 33 13.27 19.53 5.38
CA ASP A 33 14.37 19.71 6.34
C ASP A 33 14.56 18.51 7.30
N ALA A 34 14.17 17.30 6.85
CA ALA A 34 14.19 16.09 7.67
C ALA A 34 15.55 15.38 7.67
N PHE A 35 16.42 15.68 6.69
CA PHE A 35 17.79 15.19 6.59
C PHE A 35 18.77 16.35 6.60
N LEU A 36 19.94 16.13 7.21
CA LEU A 36 21.03 17.11 7.20
C LEU A 36 21.70 17.16 5.82
N PRO A 37 22.06 18.35 5.31
CA PRO A 37 22.94 18.46 4.15
C PRO A 37 24.34 17.94 4.52
N LEU A 38 24.89 17.07 3.67
CA LEU A 38 26.16 16.38 3.89
C LEU A 38 27.36 17.13 3.28
N ASP A 39 27.13 18.19 2.51
CA ASP A 39 28.17 19.01 1.89
C ASP A 39 29.27 19.48 2.87
N PRO A 40 28.96 19.92 4.11
CA PRO A 40 29.99 20.34 5.07
C PRO A 40 30.92 19.20 5.53
N TYR A 41 30.41 17.97 5.53
CA TYR A 41 31.19 16.78 5.86
C TYR A 41 31.99 16.28 4.65
N LEU A 42 31.36 16.27 3.47
CA LEU A 42 32.00 15.93 2.20
C LEU A 42 33.21 16.83 1.91
N ALA A 43 33.12 18.13 2.18
CA ALA A 43 34.23 19.07 2.00
C ALA A 43 35.48 18.72 2.83
N LYS A 44 35.35 17.89 3.87
CA LYS A 44 36.44 17.44 4.75
C LYS A 44 36.85 15.98 4.51
N SER A 45 36.06 15.22 3.74
CA SER A 45 36.31 13.80 3.51
C SER A 45 37.28 13.60 2.35
N SER A 46 38.27 12.73 2.55
CA SER A 46 39.13 12.24 1.47
C SER A 46 38.69 10.88 0.92
N VAL A 47 37.66 10.27 1.52
CA VAL A 47 37.19 8.92 1.21
C VAL A 47 36.08 8.94 0.16
N ILE A 48 35.09 9.81 0.32
CA ILE A 48 33.92 9.86 -0.55
C ILE A 48 34.13 10.97 -1.58
N ARG A 49 34.33 10.59 -2.84
CA ARG A 49 34.50 11.52 -3.97
C ARG A 49 33.38 11.32 -4.97
N LYS A 50 32.72 12.41 -5.38
CA LYS A 50 31.59 12.37 -6.33
C LYS A 50 31.95 11.61 -7.62
N GLU A 51 33.19 11.76 -8.08
CA GLU A 51 33.69 11.16 -9.31
C GLU A 51 33.79 9.64 -9.23
N ASP A 52 33.78 9.04 -8.03
CA ASP A 52 33.80 7.59 -7.87
C ASP A 52 32.40 6.96 -8.00
N PHE A 53 31.35 7.77 -8.17
CA PHE A 53 29.96 7.30 -8.27
C PHE A 53 29.41 7.42 -9.68
N TYR A 54 28.43 6.58 -10.01
CA TYR A 54 27.63 6.78 -11.22
C TYR A 54 26.82 8.09 -11.10
N PRO A 55 26.79 8.95 -12.13
CA PRO A 55 26.12 10.25 -12.05
C PRO A 55 24.66 10.15 -11.63
N ALA A 56 23.90 9.21 -12.21
CA ALA A 56 22.50 8.99 -11.86
C ALA A 56 22.28 8.65 -10.38
N ALA A 57 23.14 7.80 -9.81
CA ALA A 57 23.05 7.39 -8.41
C ALA A 57 23.37 8.56 -7.46
N TRP A 58 24.37 9.37 -7.81
CA TRP A 58 24.75 10.55 -7.03
C TRP A 58 23.68 11.66 -7.11
N ASP A 59 23.19 11.95 -8.31
CA ASP A 59 22.25 13.04 -8.54
C ASP A 59 20.86 12.75 -7.93
N GLU A 60 20.44 11.47 -7.84
CA GLU A 60 19.21 11.06 -7.14
C GLU A 60 19.27 11.38 -5.63
N ALA A 61 20.47 11.39 -5.04
CA ALA A 61 20.69 11.75 -3.63
C ALA A 61 20.83 13.28 -3.40
N CYS A 62 20.72 14.09 -4.45
CA CYS A 62 20.90 15.54 -4.40
C CYS A 62 19.58 16.31 -4.50
N TYR A 63 19.33 17.23 -3.58
CA TYR A 63 18.17 18.12 -3.58
C TYR A 63 18.59 19.59 -3.57
N LYS A 64 18.08 20.38 -4.52
CA LYS A 64 18.43 21.81 -4.71
C LYS A 64 19.95 22.09 -4.69
N GLY A 65 20.72 21.22 -5.35
CA GLY A 65 22.17 21.35 -5.51
C GLY A 65 23.01 20.92 -4.30
N LYS A 66 22.38 20.45 -3.22
CA LYS A 66 23.06 19.91 -2.02
C LYS A 66 22.92 18.40 -1.94
N VAL A 67 23.88 17.75 -1.30
CA VAL A 67 23.90 16.29 -1.10
C VAL A 67 23.24 15.97 0.24
N TYR A 68 22.21 15.11 0.25
CA TYR A 68 21.49 14.76 1.49
C TYR A 68 21.66 13.29 1.90
N ALA A 69 22.22 12.47 1.03
CA ALA A 69 22.52 11.07 1.32
C ALA A 69 23.73 10.60 0.52
N ILE A 70 24.44 9.59 1.01
CA ILE A 70 25.55 8.94 0.30
C ILE A 70 25.04 7.63 -0.32
N PRO A 71 25.03 7.50 -1.66
CA PRO A 71 24.64 6.27 -2.35
C PRO A 71 25.51 5.08 -1.94
N ILE A 72 24.90 3.90 -1.75
CA ILE A 72 25.64 2.65 -1.47
C ILE A 72 25.29 1.59 -2.51
N GLY A 73 24.11 0.98 -2.43
CA GLY A 73 23.65 0.03 -3.44
C GLY A 73 23.11 0.77 -4.66
N THR A 74 23.29 0.20 -5.84
CA THR A 74 22.57 0.62 -7.05
C THR A 74 21.96 -0.58 -7.73
N ASP A 75 20.91 -0.34 -8.51
CA ASP A 75 20.36 -1.31 -9.43
C ASP A 75 20.05 -0.64 -10.77
N ASP A 76 19.85 -1.44 -11.80
CA ASP A 76 19.49 -1.02 -13.14
C ASP A 76 18.58 -2.06 -13.81
N ARG A 77 18.01 -1.78 -14.98
CA ARG A 77 17.00 -2.61 -15.66
C ARG A 77 17.48 -3.04 -17.04
N ALA A 78 17.30 -4.32 -17.35
CA ALA A 78 17.63 -4.91 -18.64
C ALA A 78 16.61 -5.99 -19.01
N LEU A 79 16.60 -6.41 -20.27
CA LEU A 79 15.75 -7.49 -20.76
C LEU A 79 16.43 -8.84 -20.52
N TYR A 80 15.84 -9.66 -19.67
CA TYR A 80 16.13 -11.09 -19.60
C TYR A 80 15.29 -11.82 -20.64
N TYR A 81 15.87 -12.78 -21.34
CA TYR A 81 15.17 -13.58 -22.34
C TYR A 81 15.60 -15.05 -22.30
N ASN A 82 14.64 -15.95 -22.44
CA ASN A 82 14.87 -17.39 -22.50
C ASN A 82 15.31 -17.78 -23.91
N ARG A 83 16.58 -18.20 -24.07
CA ARG A 83 17.17 -18.46 -25.39
C ARG A 83 16.51 -19.64 -26.09
N ASP A 84 16.12 -20.66 -25.34
CA ASP A 84 15.48 -21.85 -25.88
C ASP A 84 14.08 -21.52 -26.41
N HIS A 85 13.32 -20.68 -25.70
CA HIS A 85 12.01 -20.22 -26.15
C HIS A 85 12.12 -19.40 -27.45
N LEU A 86 13.09 -18.48 -27.54
CA LEU A 86 13.33 -17.69 -28.74
C LEU A 86 13.73 -18.57 -29.93
N LYS A 87 14.68 -19.49 -29.73
CA LYS A 87 15.10 -20.45 -30.77
C LYS A 87 13.94 -21.33 -31.25
N ALA A 88 13.14 -21.87 -30.33
CA ALA A 88 11.97 -22.68 -30.66
C ALA A 88 10.91 -21.89 -31.45
N ALA A 89 10.80 -20.58 -31.22
CA ALA A 89 9.94 -19.69 -32.00
C ALA A 89 10.60 -19.18 -33.30
N GLY A 90 11.81 -19.62 -33.65
CA GLY A 90 12.56 -19.14 -34.82
C GLY A 90 12.98 -17.67 -34.73
N LEU A 91 13.08 -17.12 -33.52
CA LEU A 91 13.60 -15.78 -33.25
C LEU A 91 15.12 -15.86 -33.09
N VAL A 92 15.79 -16.07 -34.21
CA VAL A 92 17.24 -16.29 -34.29
C VAL A 92 17.94 -15.31 -35.21
N ASP A 93 19.24 -15.15 -35.01
CA ASP A 93 20.13 -14.43 -35.92
C ASP A 93 20.61 -15.32 -37.08
N GLU A 94 21.52 -14.79 -37.89
CA GLU A 94 22.10 -15.47 -39.06
C GLU A 94 22.90 -16.73 -38.70
N HIS A 95 23.26 -16.90 -37.43
CA HIS A 95 24.01 -18.05 -36.92
C HIS A 95 23.11 -19.04 -36.17
N GLY A 96 21.80 -18.82 -36.15
CA GLY A 96 20.85 -19.67 -35.41
C GLY A 96 20.86 -19.40 -33.90
N GLU A 97 21.49 -18.32 -33.46
CA GLU A 97 21.51 -17.92 -32.05
C GLU A 97 20.31 -17.06 -31.68
N ALA A 98 19.84 -17.20 -30.43
CA ALA A 98 18.65 -16.49 -29.96
C ALA A 98 18.83 -14.97 -30.08
N LYS A 99 17.96 -14.32 -30.86
CA LYS A 99 18.04 -12.89 -31.15
C LYS A 99 17.00 -12.13 -30.34
N PRO A 100 17.38 -11.42 -29.25
CA PRO A 100 16.43 -10.65 -28.47
C PRO A 100 15.89 -9.45 -29.27
N PRO A 101 14.66 -8.99 -28.96
CA PRO A 101 14.12 -7.78 -29.57
C PRO A 101 14.98 -6.57 -29.19
N GLN A 102 15.11 -5.62 -30.10
CA GLN A 102 15.82 -4.35 -29.88
C GLN A 102 14.88 -3.15 -29.85
N THR A 103 13.69 -3.29 -30.46
CA THR A 103 12.68 -2.24 -30.54
C THR A 103 11.38 -2.63 -29.85
N TRP A 104 10.58 -1.64 -29.43
CA TRP A 104 9.24 -1.88 -28.88
C TRP A 104 8.34 -2.70 -29.82
N ASP A 105 8.36 -2.40 -31.12
CA ASP A 105 7.58 -3.16 -32.11
C ASP A 105 8.00 -4.63 -32.16
N GLN A 106 9.32 -4.90 -32.14
CA GLN A 106 9.85 -6.26 -32.05
C GLN A 106 9.49 -6.92 -30.72
N LEU A 107 9.60 -6.20 -29.60
CA LEU A 107 9.25 -6.72 -28.28
C LEU A 107 7.80 -7.18 -28.24
N LYS A 108 6.87 -6.37 -28.75
CA LYS A 108 5.45 -6.74 -28.85
C LYS A 108 5.23 -7.93 -29.79
N ALA A 109 5.84 -7.92 -30.98
CA ALA A 109 5.70 -9.01 -31.94
C ALA A 109 6.24 -10.35 -31.38
N ASP A 110 7.42 -10.31 -30.76
CA ASP A 110 8.07 -11.47 -30.15
C ASP A 110 7.28 -11.94 -28.93
N ALA A 111 6.73 -11.02 -28.12
CA ALA A 111 5.86 -11.35 -27.00
C ALA A 111 4.65 -12.17 -27.44
N LEU A 112 3.99 -11.78 -28.54
CA LEU A 112 2.85 -12.52 -29.09
C LEU A 112 3.27 -13.89 -29.62
N LYS A 113 4.40 -13.95 -30.34
CA LYS A 113 4.92 -15.20 -30.93
C LYS A 113 5.33 -16.24 -29.87
N LEU A 114 5.83 -15.76 -28.72
CA LEU A 114 6.29 -16.60 -27.62
C LEU A 114 5.16 -17.03 -26.67
N SER A 115 4.02 -16.34 -26.72
CA SER A 115 2.84 -16.62 -25.89
C SER A 115 2.14 -17.90 -26.34
N GLN A 116 1.72 -18.71 -25.37
CA GLN A 116 1.05 -19.99 -25.59
C GLN A 116 -0.19 -20.09 -24.72
N HIS A 117 -1.25 -20.63 -25.30
CA HIS A 117 -2.53 -20.87 -24.63
C HIS A 117 -2.87 -22.36 -24.69
N ASP A 118 -3.53 -22.85 -23.65
CA ASP A 118 -4.10 -24.19 -23.64
C ASP A 118 -5.41 -24.22 -24.47
N PRO A 119 -5.94 -25.41 -24.81
CA PRO A 119 -7.16 -25.52 -25.65
C PRO A 119 -8.40 -24.82 -25.07
N ASP A 120 -8.45 -24.63 -23.75
CA ASP A 120 -9.50 -23.88 -23.05
C ASP A 120 -9.29 -22.36 -23.07
N LYS A 121 -8.30 -21.88 -23.84
CA LYS A 121 -7.85 -20.48 -23.96
C LYS A 121 -7.18 -19.92 -22.72
N SER A 122 -6.95 -20.72 -21.67
CA SER A 122 -6.16 -20.25 -20.54
C SER A 122 -4.69 -20.03 -20.96
N ILE A 123 -4.07 -19.02 -20.36
CA ILE A 123 -2.68 -18.66 -20.65
C ILE A 123 -1.78 -19.72 -20.01
N ARG A 124 -1.01 -20.42 -20.84
CA ARG A 124 0.00 -21.39 -20.38
C ARG A 124 1.34 -20.71 -20.11
N ARG A 125 1.71 -19.78 -20.99
CA ARG A 125 2.96 -19.02 -20.99
C ARG A 125 2.74 -17.69 -21.71
N LEU A 126 3.31 -16.60 -21.19
CA LEU A 126 3.40 -15.33 -21.92
C LEU A 126 4.82 -15.08 -22.43
N GLY A 127 4.90 -14.41 -23.57
CA GLY A 127 6.18 -13.96 -24.12
C GLY A 127 6.79 -12.83 -23.30
N PHE A 128 5.97 -11.87 -22.88
CA PHE A 128 6.36 -10.68 -22.11
C PHE A 128 5.10 -10.07 -21.48
N ILE A 129 5.25 -9.37 -20.36
CA ILE A 129 4.18 -8.59 -19.72
C ILE A 129 4.72 -7.17 -19.52
N PRO A 130 4.06 -6.12 -20.08
CA PRO A 130 4.61 -4.77 -20.07
C PRO A 130 4.91 -4.19 -18.68
N ASN A 131 4.06 -4.45 -17.69
CA ASN A 131 4.27 -3.97 -16.32
C ASN A 131 4.47 -5.15 -15.36
N PHE A 132 5.45 -6.01 -15.65
CA PHE A 132 5.88 -7.10 -14.77
C PHE A 132 7.39 -7.06 -14.54
N GLY A 133 7.83 -7.48 -13.34
CA GLY A 133 9.21 -7.32 -12.89
C GLY A 133 9.44 -5.89 -12.37
N ASN A 134 10.25 -5.10 -13.07
CA ASN A 134 10.51 -3.71 -12.68
C ASN A 134 10.45 -2.74 -13.88
N SER A 135 9.45 -2.94 -14.73
CA SER A 135 9.24 -2.26 -16.00
C SER A 135 8.09 -1.25 -15.95
N TRP A 136 8.13 -0.37 -14.96
CA TRP A 136 7.11 0.66 -14.76
C TRP A 136 7.05 1.66 -15.94
N LEU A 137 5.93 2.37 -16.12
CA LEU A 137 5.76 3.39 -17.18
C LEU A 137 6.90 4.45 -17.19
N TYR A 138 7.50 4.75 -16.04
CA TYR A 138 8.73 5.54 -15.92
C TYR A 138 9.79 5.11 -16.92
N PHE A 139 10.05 3.81 -16.99
CA PHE A 139 11.09 3.26 -17.82
C PHE A 139 10.79 3.46 -19.30
N TYR A 140 9.58 3.12 -19.75
CA TYR A 140 9.17 3.33 -21.14
C TYR A 140 9.11 4.81 -21.53
N GLY A 141 8.64 5.68 -20.62
CA GLY A 141 8.65 7.12 -20.82
C GLY A 141 10.07 7.64 -21.09
N TRP A 142 11.05 7.23 -20.29
CA TRP A 142 12.45 7.60 -20.52
C TRP A 142 13.04 7.00 -21.80
N GLN A 143 12.70 5.77 -22.15
CA GLN A 143 13.12 5.15 -23.41
C GLN A 143 12.62 5.95 -24.63
N ASN A 144 11.42 6.53 -24.55
CA ASN A 144 10.91 7.42 -25.60
C ASN A 144 11.48 8.86 -25.51
N GLY A 145 12.33 9.14 -24.52
CA GLY A 145 12.93 10.45 -24.29
C GLY A 145 11.99 11.45 -23.62
N GLY A 146 11.05 10.94 -22.84
CA GLY A 146 10.21 11.76 -21.97
C GLY A 146 10.90 12.18 -20.66
N ALA A 147 10.43 13.28 -20.09
CA ALA A 147 10.73 13.78 -18.76
C ALA A 147 9.43 13.86 -17.93
N PHE A 148 9.51 13.45 -16.66
CA PHE A 148 8.36 13.48 -15.74
C PHE A 148 8.24 14.79 -14.97
N MET A 149 9.25 15.65 -15.07
CA MET A 149 9.29 16.97 -14.47
C MET A 149 10.20 17.88 -15.29
N SER A 150 9.96 19.20 -15.26
CA SER A 150 10.83 20.21 -15.84
C SER A 150 12.21 20.25 -15.16
N GLU A 151 13.23 20.76 -15.86
CA GLU A 151 14.60 20.83 -15.35
C GLU A 151 14.71 21.70 -14.07
N ASP A 152 13.94 22.78 -13.99
CA ASP A 152 13.84 23.66 -12.81
C ASP A 152 12.99 23.05 -11.68
N ARG A 153 12.38 21.89 -11.91
CA ARG A 153 11.59 21.13 -10.94
C ARG A 153 10.33 21.85 -10.46
N THR A 154 9.78 22.77 -11.26
CA THR A 154 8.55 23.52 -10.94
C THR A 154 7.31 23.03 -11.66
N LYS A 155 7.47 22.26 -12.74
CA LYS A 155 6.37 21.74 -13.52
C LYS A 155 6.45 20.22 -13.67
N VAL A 156 5.35 19.53 -13.37
CA VAL A 156 5.15 18.11 -13.65
C VAL A 156 4.84 17.95 -15.13
N THR A 157 5.51 17.00 -15.79
CA THR A 157 5.37 16.75 -17.23
C THR A 157 5.02 15.29 -17.53
N LEU A 158 4.43 14.58 -16.56
CA LEU A 158 3.94 13.20 -16.69
C LEU A 158 2.99 13.01 -17.89
N ASN A 159 2.28 14.05 -18.32
CA ASN A 159 1.34 14.03 -19.44
C ASN A 159 1.90 14.47 -20.79
N GLU A 160 3.22 14.59 -20.94
CA GLU A 160 3.75 14.94 -22.26
C GLU A 160 3.48 13.84 -23.30
N PRO A 161 3.44 14.18 -24.61
CA PRO A 161 3.09 13.23 -25.66
C PRO A 161 3.95 11.96 -25.70
N ARG A 162 5.24 12.06 -25.38
CA ARG A 162 6.17 10.92 -25.40
C ARG A 162 5.84 9.87 -24.33
N ILE A 163 5.36 10.31 -23.17
CA ILE A 163 4.92 9.41 -22.09
C ILE A 163 3.54 8.83 -22.43
N ALA A 164 2.67 9.61 -23.07
CA ALA A 164 1.39 9.10 -23.57
C ALA A 164 1.58 8.01 -24.63
N GLU A 165 2.53 8.17 -25.56
CA GLU A 165 2.93 7.13 -26.52
C GLU A 165 3.48 5.88 -25.82
N ALA A 166 4.30 6.06 -24.78
CA ALA A 166 4.81 4.95 -23.98
C ALA A 166 3.69 4.18 -23.28
N LEU A 167 2.73 4.89 -22.68
CA LEU A 167 1.57 4.29 -22.06
C LEU A 167 0.65 3.62 -23.08
N GLN A 168 0.47 4.22 -24.25
CA GLN A 168 -0.29 3.61 -25.35
C GLN A 168 0.37 2.29 -25.81
N PHE A 169 1.70 2.24 -25.93
CA PHE A 169 2.41 0.99 -26.23
C PHE A 169 2.13 -0.10 -25.19
N MET A 170 2.11 0.26 -23.89
CA MET A 170 1.77 -0.70 -22.83
C MET A 170 0.34 -1.19 -22.99
N VAL A 171 -0.65 -0.29 -23.15
CA VAL A 171 -2.08 -0.64 -23.37
C VAL A 171 -2.23 -1.56 -24.58
N ASP A 172 -1.67 -1.17 -25.73
CA ASP A 172 -1.76 -1.94 -26.97
C ASP A 172 -1.12 -3.32 -26.85
N THR A 173 -0.13 -3.48 -25.97
CA THR A 173 0.51 -4.77 -25.72
C THR A 173 -0.35 -5.62 -24.78
N TYR A 174 -0.93 -5.05 -23.73
CA TYR A 174 -1.91 -5.75 -22.88
C TYR A 174 -3.13 -6.22 -23.68
N ASP A 175 -3.71 -5.36 -24.51
CA ASP A 175 -4.85 -5.70 -25.35
C ASP A 175 -4.50 -6.84 -26.32
N ALA A 176 -3.30 -6.81 -26.92
CA ALA A 176 -2.84 -7.88 -27.81
C ALA A 176 -2.60 -9.22 -27.08
N LEU A 177 -2.30 -9.20 -25.78
CA LEU A 177 -2.14 -10.39 -24.93
C LEU A 177 -3.45 -10.91 -24.33
N GLY A 178 -4.61 -10.36 -24.73
CA GLY A 178 -5.92 -10.78 -24.25
C GLY A 178 -6.54 -9.88 -23.18
N GLY A 179 -5.94 -8.71 -22.92
CA GLY A 179 -6.40 -7.71 -21.95
C GLY A 179 -5.77 -7.88 -20.56
N VAL A 180 -5.73 -6.79 -19.80
CA VAL A 180 -5.09 -6.74 -18.46
C VAL A 180 -5.67 -7.77 -17.49
N GLU A 181 -6.98 -8.01 -17.52
CA GLU A 181 -7.64 -8.97 -16.61
C GLU A 181 -7.13 -10.41 -16.78
N GLN A 182 -6.92 -10.85 -18.02
CA GLN A 182 -6.39 -12.20 -18.29
C GLN A 182 -4.92 -12.31 -17.91
N VAL A 183 -4.14 -11.28 -18.23
CA VAL A 183 -2.71 -11.21 -17.89
C VAL A 183 -2.54 -11.21 -16.37
N ASP A 184 -3.26 -10.37 -15.65
CA ASP A 184 -3.19 -10.29 -14.19
C ASP A 184 -3.69 -11.55 -13.52
N LYS A 185 -4.74 -12.19 -14.05
CA LYS A 185 -5.17 -13.52 -13.59
C LYS A 185 -4.04 -14.53 -13.72
N PHE A 186 -3.31 -14.53 -14.83
CA PHE A 186 -2.17 -15.42 -15.04
C PHE A 186 -0.98 -15.11 -14.13
N SER A 187 -0.67 -13.83 -13.91
CA SER A 187 0.50 -13.40 -13.12
C SER A 187 0.27 -13.30 -11.61
N SER A 188 -0.99 -13.29 -11.16
CA SER A 188 -1.37 -13.16 -9.75
C SER A 188 -0.80 -14.24 -8.83
N GLY A 189 -0.41 -15.41 -9.38
CA GLY A 189 0.19 -16.51 -8.64
C GLY A 189 1.70 -16.60 -8.73
N PHE A 190 2.37 -15.58 -9.27
CA PHE A 190 3.82 -15.58 -9.38
C PHE A 190 4.52 -15.24 -8.06
N GLU A 191 5.57 -15.99 -7.79
CA GLU A 191 6.40 -15.87 -6.61
C GLU A 191 7.86 -15.69 -7.04
N ALA A 192 8.75 -15.36 -6.09
CA ALA A 192 10.19 -15.29 -6.32
C ALA A 192 10.87 -16.63 -5.96
N GLY A 193 12.20 -16.69 -6.00
CA GLY A 193 12.95 -17.89 -5.63
C GLY A 193 12.77 -19.02 -6.64
N GLU A 194 12.56 -20.24 -6.16
CA GLU A 194 12.35 -21.45 -6.97
C GLU A 194 11.09 -21.40 -7.85
N HIS A 195 10.16 -20.50 -7.53
CA HIS A 195 8.90 -20.32 -8.25
C HIS A 195 8.90 -19.09 -9.17
N ASP A 196 10.08 -18.49 -9.40
CA ASP A 196 10.23 -17.35 -10.30
C ASP A 196 9.66 -17.68 -11.71
N PRO A 197 8.72 -16.87 -12.23
CA PRO A 197 7.99 -17.19 -13.45
C PRO A 197 8.86 -17.18 -14.71
N PHE A 198 9.96 -16.42 -14.73
CA PHE A 198 10.92 -16.48 -15.82
C PHE A 198 11.74 -17.76 -15.72
N GLY A 199 12.26 -18.07 -14.53
CA GLY A 199 13.03 -19.28 -14.24
C GLY A 199 12.28 -20.58 -14.57
N ILE A 200 11.01 -20.69 -14.19
CA ILE A 200 10.16 -21.86 -14.50
C ILE A 200 9.58 -21.83 -15.92
N GLY A 201 9.92 -20.83 -16.74
CA GLY A 201 9.50 -20.73 -18.14
C GLY A 201 8.03 -20.33 -18.37
N LYS A 202 7.35 -19.75 -17.38
CA LYS A 202 6.01 -19.16 -17.51
C LYS A 202 6.02 -17.80 -18.21
N ILE A 203 7.16 -17.10 -18.16
CA ILE A 203 7.43 -15.88 -18.92
C ILE A 203 8.69 -16.09 -19.76
N SER A 204 8.64 -15.74 -21.04
CA SER A 204 9.79 -15.94 -21.95
C SER A 204 10.78 -14.78 -21.93
N MET A 205 10.31 -13.57 -21.64
CA MET A 205 11.11 -12.35 -21.54
C MET A 205 10.59 -11.48 -20.41
N VAL A 206 11.48 -10.89 -19.62
CA VAL A 206 11.12 -9.99 -18.51
C VAL A 206 12.12 -8.85 -18.41
N ILE A 207 11.62 -7.63 -18.17
CA ILE A 207 12.45 -6.49 -17.83
C ILE A 207 12.48 -6.37 -16.31
N THR A 208 13.65 -6.62 -15.73
CA THR A 208 13.90 -6.53 -14.29
C THR A 208 15.37 -6.19 -14.06
N GLY A 209 15.79 -6.09 -12.79
CA GLY A 209 17.13 -5.63 -12.48
C GLY A 209 18.16 -6.68 -12.17
N SER A 210 19.37 -6.20 -11.90
CA SER A 210 20.59 -7.01 -11.72
C SER A 210 20.50 -8.02 -10.58
N TRP A 211 19.67 -7.78 -9.56
CA TRP A 211 19.43 -8.72 -8.46
C TRP A 211 18.83 -10.06 -8.91
N HIS A 212 18.17 -10.09 -10.08
CA HIS A 212 17.59 -11.33 -10.61
C HIS A 212 18.65 -12.33 -11.05
N LEU A 213 19.88 -11.88 -11.36
CA LEU A 213 21.01 -12.77 -11.63
C LEU A 213 21.33 -13.67 -10.44
N ASP A 214 21.31 -13.14 -9.22
CA ASP A 214 21.56 -13.93 -8.00
C ASP A 214 20.50 -15.02 -7.81
N ASN A 215 19.23 -14.68 -8.05
CA ASN A 215 18.13 -15.63 -8.02
C ASN A 215 18.29 -16.75 -9.07
N LEU A 216 18.65 -16.39 -10.31
CA LEU A 216 18.87 -17.37 -11.38
C LEU A 216 20.11 -18.23 -11.13
N ALA A 217 21.20 -17.66 -10.61
CA ALA A 217 22.39 -18.41 -10.22
C ALA A 217 22.10 -19.40 -9.10
N THR A 218 21.23 -19.03 -8.15
CA THR A 218 20.89 -19.85 -6.99
C THR A 218 19.94 -21.00 -7.36
N TYR A 219 18.86 -20.72 -8.08
CA TYR A 219 17.76 -21.67 -8.27
C TYR A 219 17.66 -22.29 -9.67
N PHE A 220 18.26 -21.66 -10.68
CA PHE A 220 18.08 -22.02 -12.10
C PHE A 220 19.44 -22.19 -12.82
N THR A 221 20.34 -22.95 -12.21
CA THR A 221 21.75 -23.12 -12.64
C THR A 221 21.93 -23.60 -14.09
N ASN A 222 20.99 -24.39 -14.60
CA ASN A 222 21.02 -24.94 -15.97
C ASN A 222 20.22 -24.11 -16.99
N MET A 223 19.65 -22.97 -16.59
CA MET A 223 18.79 -22.18 -17.47
C MET A 223 19.62 -21.51 -18.57
N ASN A 224 19.22 -21.74 -19.82
CA ASN A 224 19.81 -21.07 -20.97
C ASN A 224 19.08 -19.75 -21.25
N PHE A 225 19.54 -18.68 -20.59
CA PHE A 225 19.00 -17.33 -20.77
C PHE A 225 20.08 -16.36 -21.30
N GLY A 226 19.63 -15.19 -21.73
CA GLY A 226 20.50 -14.06 -22.02
C GLY A 226 19.97 -12.78 -21.38
N VAL A 227 20.84 -11.77 -21.30
CA VAL A 227 20.50 -10.41 -20.87
C VAL A 227 20.90 -9.46 -21.99
N ALA A 228 20.00 -8.56 -22.36
CA ALA A 228 20.23 -7.54 -23.37
C ALA A 228 19.70 -6.19 -22.86
N PRO A 229 20.15 -5.05 -23.43
CA PRO A 229 19.51 -3.77 -23.19
C PRO A 229 18.00 -3.86 -23.42
N ALA A 230 17.22 -3.22 -22.57
CA ALA A 230 15.77 -3.23 -22.73
C ALA A 230 15.37 -2.56 -24.06
N PRO A 231 14.43 -3.13 -24.83
CA PRO A 231 14.04 -2.60 -26.13
C PRO A 231 13.52 -1.16 -26.03
N VAL A 232 13.82 -0.34 -27.04
CA VAL A 232 13.47 1.09 -27.09
C VAL A 232 12.64 1.42 -28.35
N PRO A 233 12.02 2.60 -28.47
CA PRO A 233 11.44 3.01 -29.75
C PRO A 233 12.49 3.06 -30.85
N LYS A 234 12.10 2.76 -32.09
CA LYS A 234 13.04 2.70 -33.22
C LYS A 234 13.83 4.00 -33.35
N GLY A 235 15.16 3.90 -33.39
CA GLY A 235 16.07 5.04 -33.52
C GLY A 235 16.38 5.78 -32.22
N LYS A 236 15.87 5.33 -31.06
CA LYS A 236 16.26 5.86 -29.75
C LYS A 236 17.50 5.12 -29.21
N PRO A 237 18.33 5.78 -28.38
CA PRO A 237 19.43 5.11 -27.71
C PRO A 237 18.92 4.20 -26.59
N PHE A 238 19.65 3.13 -26.30
CA PHE A 238 19.41 2.33 -25.11
C PHE A 238 19.70 3.14 -23.85
N ILE A 239 18.80 3.02 -22.87
CA ILE A 239 18.93 3.62 -21.54
C ILE A 239 18.55 2.57 -20.52
N THR A 240 18.97 2.78 -19.28
CA THR A 240 18.51 1.99 -18.14
C THR A 240 17.93 2.89 -17.04
N TRP A 241 17.45 2.31 -15.94
CA TRP A 241 16.94 3.04 -14.80
C TRP A 241 17.67 2.66 -13.51
N CYS A 242 18.43 3.64 -13.00
CA CYS A 242 19.13 3.61 -11.73
C CYS A 242 18.16 3.82 -10.55
N GLY A 243 18.12 2.85 -9.65
CA GLY A 243 17.58 2.99 -8.30
C GLY A 243 18.59 2.49 -7.28
N GLY A 244 18.14 2.26 -6.05
CA GLY A 244 18.97 1.76 -4.97
C GLY A 244 18.84 2.58 -3.70
N PHE A 245 19.77 2.38 -2.78
CA PHE A 245 19.67 2.88 -1.41
C PHE A 245 20.85 3.79 -1.06
N ALA A 246 20.66 4.62 -0.05
CA ALA A 246 21.67 5.53 0.48
C ALA A 246 21.60 5.64 2.00
N TRP A 247 22.72 6.06 2.58
CA TRP A 247 22.79 6.50 3.97
C TRP A 247 22.51 7.99 4.08
N ALA A 248 21.60 8.36 4.98
CA ALA A 248 21.33 9.75 5.33
C ALA A 248 21.47 9.96 6.84
N ILE A 249 21.66 11.22 7.24
CA ILE A 249 21.68 11.63 8.65
C ILE A 249 20.39 12.41 8.91
N PRO A 250 19.45 11.89 9.72
CA PRO A 250 18.24 12.60 10.10
C PRO A 250 18.52 13.92 10.83
N SER A 251 17.70 14.92 10.56
CA SER A 251 17.68 16.15 11.34
C SER A 251 17.30 15.85 12.78
N GLY A 252 18.07 16.40 13.72
CA GLY A 252 17.92 16.09 15.15
C GLY A 252 18.66 14.82 15.62
N ALA A 253 19.49 14.19 14.76
CA ALA A 253 20.46 13.19 15.20
C ALA A 253 21.32 13.74 16.36
N LYS A 254 21.55 12.92 17.39
CA LYS A 254 22.29 13.33 18.59
C LYS A 254 23.80 13.34 18.34
N HIS A 255 24.26 12.47 17.45
CA HIS A 255 25.67 12.21 17.15
C HIS A 255 25.96 12.32 15.65
N PRO A 256 25.76 13.50 15.02
CA PRO A 256 25.87 13.63 13.57
C PRO A 256 27.32 13.49 13.05
N ASP A 257 28.32 13.84 13.85
CA ASP A 257 29.74 13.66 13.49
C ASP A 257 30.13 12.17 13.51
N GLU A 258 29.67 11.41 14.49
CA GLU A 258 29.87 9.96 14.58
C GLU A 258 29.08 9.22 13.51
N ALA A 259 27.86 9.68 13.23
CA ALA A 259 27.03 9.21 12.12
C ALA A 259 27.78 9.38 10.79
N TRP A 260 28.37 10.56 10.55
CA TRP A 260 29.19 10.78 9.37
C TRP A 260 30.41 9.86 9.33
N ARG A 261 31.14 9.69 10.43
CA ARG A 261 32.28 8.75 10.50
C ARG A 261 31.88 7.32 10.16
N PHE A 262 30.70 6.88 10.60
CA PHE A 262 30.15 5.59 10.22
C PHE A 262 29.90 5.53 8.71
N ILE A 263 29.22 6.53 8.13
CA ILE A 263 28.95 6.61 6.69
C ILE A 263 30.26 6.59 5.89
N GLU A 264 31.26 7.37 6.30
CA GLU A 264 32.58 7.42 5.68
C GLU A 264 33.28 6.06 5.75
N PHE A 265 33.23 5.38 6.90
CA PHE A 265 33.80 4.06 7.08
C PHE A 265 33.15 3.02 6.15
N VAL A 266 31.81 2.93 6.11
CA VAL A 266 31.11 1.93 5.29
C VAL A 266 31.13 2.25 3.79
N SER A 267 31.45 3.49 3.41
CA SER A 267 31.58 3.90 2.01
C SER A 267 32.95 3.61 1.41
N ARG A 268 33.92 3.14 2.22
CA ARG A 268 35.25 2.78 1.72
C ARG A 268 35.20 1.54 0.81
N PRO A 269 35.86 1.55 -0.36
CA PRO A 269 35.89 0.39 -1.26
C PRO A 269 36.44 -0.90 -0.61
N ASP A 270 37.44 -0.80 0.25
CA ASP A 270 38.01 -1.98 0.94
C ASP A 270 37.01 -2.59 1.94
N ILE A 271 36.21 -1.75 2.62
CA ILE A 271 35.12 -2.21 3.49
C ILE A 271 33.99 -2.81 2.65
N GLY A 272 33.63 -2.21 1.51
CA GLY A 272 32.66 -2.77 0.58
C GLY A 272 33.06 -4.16 0.07
N MET A 273 34.33 -4.36 -0.31
CA MET A 273 34.85 -5.68 -0.69
C MET A 273 34.83 -6.69 0.46
N MET A 274 35.02 -6.24 1.71
CA MET A 274 34.87 -7.09 2.89
C MET A 274 33.41 -7.51 3.09
N MET A 275 32.45 -6.60 2.92
CA MET A 275 31.01 -6.93 3.01
C MET A 275 30.62 -7.96 1.95
N TYR A 276 31.06 -7.79 0.70
CA TYR A 276 30.86 -8.79 -0.34
C TYR A 276 31.47 -10.15 0.00
N ASP A 277 32.65 -10.18 0.63
CA ASP A 277 33.26 -11.44 1.08
C ASP A 277 32.45 -12.13 2.19
N VAL A 278 31.87 -11.36 3.12
CA VAL A 278 30.97 -11.90 4.16
C VAL A 278 29.70 -12.50 3.53
N GLU A 279 29.06 -11.77 2.62
CA GLU A 279 27.87 -12.24 1.91
C GLU A 279 28.17 -13.47 1.05
N ARG A 280 29.31 -13.48 0.36
CA ARG A 280 29.79 -14.63 -0.41
C ARG A 280 29.91 -15.87 0.47
N ARG A 281 30.66 -15.79 1.57
CA ARG A 281 30.84 -16.91 2.49
C ARG A 281 29.50 -17.39 3.06
N TYR A 282 28.57 -16.47 3.31
CA TYR A 282 27.23 -16.82 3.76
C TYR A 282 26.44 -17.59 2.70
N SER A 283 26.46 -17.16 1.43
CA SER A 283 25.83 -17.90 0.33
C SER A 283 26.48 -19.26 0.09
N GLU A 284 27.82 -19.31 0.05
CA GLU A 284 28.58 -20.56 -0.10
C GLU A 284 28.31 -21.55 1.04
N SER A 285 28.13 -21.07 2.29
CA SER A 285 27.76 -21.92 3.43
C SER A 285 26.40 -22.59 3.29
N ARG A 286 25.53 -22.06 2.42
CA ARG A 286 24.23 -22.63 2.06
C ARG A 286 24.27 -23.43 0.75
N GLY A 287 25.46 -23.61 0.17
CA GLY A 287 25.65 -24.33 -1.10
C GLY A 287 25.18 -23.55 -2.33
N ALA A 288 24.99 -22.23 -2.21
CA ALA A 288 24.57 -21.37 -3.33
C ALA A 288 25.76 -20.54 -3.85
N PRO A 289 25.87 -20.33 -5.17
CA PRO A 289 26.80 -19.35 -5.71
C PRO A 289 26.42 -17.94 -5.24
N TYR A 290 27.37 -17.01 -5.30
CA TYR A 290 27.15 -15.62 -4.91
C TYR A 290 27.31 -14.68 -6.10
N VAL A 291 26.30 -13.86 -6.35
CA VAL A 291 26.37 -12.76 -7.31
C VAL A 291 26.23 -11.43 -6.55
N PRO A 292 27.29 -10.59 -6.48
CA PRO A 292 27.24 -9.34 -5.72
C PRO A 292 26.23 -8.34 -6.29
N PHE A 293 25.46 -7.69 -5.43
CA PHE A 293 24.65 -6.53 -5.83
C PHE A 293 25.54 -5.41 -6.38
N LEU A 294 25.05 -4.67 -7.38
CA LEU A 294 25.78 -3.53 -7.92
C LEU A 294 25.92 -2.42 -6.88
N ASN A 295 27.08 -1.77 -6.86
CA ASN A 295 27.34 -0.62 -6.00
C ASN A 295 27.23 0.69 -6.77
N ALA A 296 26.74 1.73 -6.09
CA ALA A 296 26.71 3.08 -6.65
C ALA A 296 28.12 3.65 -6.87
N ASN A 297 29.12 3.17 -6.11
CA ASN A 297 30.52 3.44 -6.35
C ASN A 297 31.04 2.55 -7.49
N ARG A 298 31.38 3.18 -8.62
CA ARG A 298 31.82 2.49 -9.85
C ARG A 298 33.14 1.75 -9.66
N VAL A 299 34.04 2.29 -8.83
CA VAL A 299 35.35 1.67 -8.56
C VAL A 299 35.15 0.35 -7.81
N LEU A 300 34.27 0.36 -6.80
CA LEU A 300 33.91 -0.86 -6.06
C LEU A 300 33.19 -1.87 -6.95
N THR A 301 32.25 -1.43 -7.80
CA THR A 301 31.56 -2.30 -8.76
C THR A 301 32.55 -2.96 -9.75
N GLU A 302 33.51 -2.21 -10.28
CA GLU A 302 34.55 -2.77 -11.16
C GLU A 302 35.46 -3.78 -10.45
N GLN A 303 35.82 -3.51 -9.18
CA GLN A 303 36.61 -4.45 -8.37
C GLN A 303 35.83 -5.74 -8.06
N ALA A 304 34.56 -5.61 -7.68
CA ALA A 304 33.67 -6.74 -7.43
C ALA A 304 33.45 -7.57 -8.71
N TYR A 305 33.26 -6.93 -9.86
CA TYR A 305 33.13 -7.60 -11.14
C TYR A 305 34.36 -8.45 -11.49
N ARG A 306 35.57 -7.88 -11.35
CA ARG A 306 36.81 -8.62 -11.64
C ARG A 306 36.97 -9.84 -10.72
N LYS A 307 36.85 -9.62 -9.41
CA LYS A 307 37.19 -10.64 -8.39
C LYS A 307 36.09 -11.67 -8.15
N LEU A 308 34.82 -11.26 -8.16
CA LEU A 308 33.70 -12.10 -7.72
C LEU A 308 32.89 -12.66 -8.89
N ILE A 309 33.00 -12.07 -10.08
CA ILE A 309 32.28 -12.52 -11.28
C ILE A 309 33.21 -13.17 -12.30
N LEU A 310 34.24 -12.46 -12.76
CA LEU A 310 35.12 -12.97 -13.83
C LEU A 310 35.95 -14.16 -13.36
N GLU A 311 36.61 -14.01 -12.21
CA GLU A 311 37.49 -15.02 -11.60
C GLU A 311 36.73 -16.20 -10.98
N ASN A 312 35.41 -16.09 -10.77
CA ASN A 312 34.61 -17.16 -10.17
C ASN A 312 34.28 -18.25 -11.21
N GLU A 313 34.93 -19.40 -11.12
CA GLU A 313 34.74 -20.52 -12.06
C GLU A 313 33.38 -21.21 -11.93
N ASP A 314 32.75 -21.13 -10.76
CA ASP A 314 31.45 -21.77 -10.48
C ASP A 314 30.27 -21.01 -11.11
N LEU A 315 30.47 -19.76 -11.55
CA LEU A 315 29.41 -18.96 -12.16
C LEU A 315 29.20 -19.30 -13.65
N PRO A 316 27.96 -19.59 -14.08
CA PRO A 316 27.64 -19.83 -15.48
C PRO A 316 28.03 -18.65 -16.39
N PRO A 317 28.43 -18.89 -17.65
CA PRO A 317 28.75 -17.83 -18.61
C PRO A 317 27.62 -16.82 -18.82
N THR A 318 26.36 -17.26 -18.72
CA THR A 318 25.15 -16.42 -18.82
C THR A 318 25.06 -15.40 -17.69
N ILE A 319 25.48 -15.77 -16.48
CA ILE A 319 25.55 -14.86 -15.33
C ILE A 319 26.66 -13.84 -15.53
N LYS A 320 27.85 -14.29 -15.97
CA LYS A 320 29.01 -13.40 -16.21
C LYS A 320 28.71 -12.36 -17.30
N SER A 321 28.10 -12.79 -18.41
CA SER A 321 27.73 -11.87 -19.49
C SER A 321 26.57 -10.95 -19.10
N GLY A 322 25.59 -11.47 -18.35
CA GLY A 322 24.48 -10.66 -17.83
C GLY A 322 24.94 -9.58 -16.87
N TYR A 323 25.85 -9.91 -15.94
CA TYR A 323 26.42 -8.92 -15.01
C TYR A 323 27.15 -7.80 -15.75
N LYS A 324 27.96 -8.17 -16.74
CA LYS A 324 28.66 -7.21 -17.60
C LYS A 324 27.68 -6.27 -18.30
N GLN A 325 26.57 -6.80 -18.81
CA GLN A 325 25.55 -6.02 -19.51
C GLN A 325 24.95 -4.93 -18.63
N PHE A 326 24.66 -5.22 -17.36
CA PHE A 326 24.17 -4.23 -16.41
C PHE A 326 25.25 -3.17 -16.08
N MET A 327 26.48 -3.61 -15.80
CA MET A 327 27.57 -2.68 -15.52
C MET A 327 27.81 -1.68 -16.66
N GLU A 328 27.67 -2.12 -17.92
CA GLU A 328 27.81 -1.27 -19.12
C GLU A 328 26.62 -0.33 -19.35
N LEU A 329 25.45 -0.61 -18.80
CA LEU A 329 24.24 0.23 -18.92
C LEU A 329 24.19 1.35 -17.89
N LEU A 330 24.76 1.16 -16.69
CA LEU A 330 24.75 2.15 -15.61
C LEU A 330 25.20 3.57 -16.00
N PRO A 331 26.20 3.79 -16.87
CA PRO A 331 26.60 5.14 -17.29
C PRO A 331 25.51 5.93 -18.02
N VAL A 332 24.54 5.25 -18.64
CA VAL A 332 23.41 5.87 -19.38
C VAL A 332 22.09 5.77 -18.61
N ALA A 333 22.16 5.50 -17.31
CA ALA A 333 20.98 5.33 -16.48
C ALA A 333 20.22 6.64 -16.24
N ARG A 334 18.90 6.55 -16.19
CA ARG A 334 17.98 7.59 -15.69
C ARG A 334 17.63 7.29 -14.24
N PHE A 335 17.12 8.28 -13.53
CA PHE A 335 16.68 8.14 -12.15
C PHE A 335 15.37 8.90 -11.96
N ARG A 336 14.64 8.55 -10.89
CA ARG A 336 13.34 9.18 -10.60
C ARG A 336 13.53 10.67 -10.29
N PRO A 337 12.62 11.55 -10.75
CA PRO A 337 12.79 12.99 -10.50
C PRO A 337 12.86 13.30 -9.00
N VAL A 338 13.91 14.01 -8.59
CA VAL A 338 14.12 14.36 -7.18
C VAL A 338 13.31 15.60 -6.83
N THR A 339 12.16 15.39 -6.17
CA THR A 339 11.17 16.44 -5.87
C THR A 339 10.48 16.22 -4.52
N ALA A 340 9.90 17.29 -3.97
CA ALA A 340 9.17 17.25 -2.70
C ALA A 340 7.90 16.37 -2.75
N VAL A 341 7.39 16.16 -3.97
CA VAL A 341 6.20 15.35 -4.30
C VAL A 341 6.57 14.01 -4.93
N GLY A 342 7.79 13.50 -4.73
CA GLY A 342 8.28 12.32 -5.46
C GLY A 342 7.42 11.07 -5.24
N GLN A 343 6.91 10.87 -4.03
CA GLN A 343 6.02 9.76 -3.71
C GLN A 343 4.63 9.89 -4.35
N GLU A 344 4.07 11.10 -4.38
CA GLU A 344 2.80 11.38 -5.07
C GLU A 344 2.97 11.18 -6.58
N LEU A 345 4.06 11.68 -7.16
CA LEU A 345 4.36 11.51 -8.57
C LEU A 345 4.50 10.03 -8.93
N TRP A 346 5.14 9.21 -8.08
CA TRP A 346 5.21 7.76 -8.25
C TRP A 346 3.83 7.10 -8.27
N ASP A 347 2.99 7.42 -7.28
CA ASP A 347 1.66 6.83 -7.15
C ASP A 347 0.74 7.23 -8.30
N GLN A 348 0.77 8.49 -8.72
CA GLN A 348 -0.04 9.00 -9.84
C GLN A 348 0.45 8.47 -11.18
N HIS A 349 1.75 8.23 -11.34
CA HIS A 349 2.28 7.50 -12.50
C HIS A 349 1.72 6.06 -12.57
N ALA A 350 1.71 5.33 -11.44
CA ALA A 350 1.21 3.96 -11.39
C ALA A 350 -0.31 3.92 -11.62
N ARG A 351 -1.03 4.89 -11.06
CA ARG A 351 -2.47 5.08 -11.27
C ARG A 351 -2.80 5.39 -12.73
N ALA A 352 -2.05 6.26 -13.40
CA ALA A 352 -2.26 6.56 -14.82
C ALA A 352 -2.16 5.29 -15.69
N PHE A 353 -1.19 4.43 -15.36
CA PHE A 353 -1.07 3.11 -15.97
C PHE A 353 -2.33 2.28 -15.75
N GLU A 354 -2.76 2.06 -14.50
CA GLU A 354 -3.93 1.25 -14.20
C GLU A 354 -5.21 1.78 -14.86
N LEU A 355 -5.43 3.09 -14.82
CA LEU A 355 -6.58 3.73 -15.46
C LEU A 355 -6.63 3.48 -16.96
N ALA A 356 -5.47 3.46 -17.63
CA ALA A 356 -5.38 3.26 -19.06
C ALA A 356 -5.53 1.78 -19.46
N VAL A 357 -4.86 0.85 -18.79
CA VAL A 357 -4.92 -0.59 -19.15
C VAL A 357 -6.26 -1.23 -18.82
N HIS A 358 -6.96 -0.73 -17.80
CA HIS A 358 -8.36 -1.11 -17.53
C HIS A 358 -9.37 -0.32 -18.38
N GLN A 359 -8.91 0.41 -19.40
CA GLN A 359 -9.73 1.16 -20.36
C GLN A 359 -10.72 2.16 -19.71
N VAL A 360 -10.35 2.67 -18.53
CA VAL A 360 -11.17 3.65 -17.81
C VAL A 360 -11.05 5.02 -18.44
N TYR A 361 -9.84 5.37 -18.88
CA TYR A 361 -9.53 6.56 -19.65
C TYR A 361 -8.54 6.24 -20.77
N PRO A 362 -8.59 6.97 -21.90
CA PRO A 362 -7.48 6.96 -22.85
C PRO A 362 -6.16 7.35 -22.17
N PRO A 363 -5.00 6.83 -22.62
CA PRO A 363 -3.69 7.11 -22.01
C PRO A 363 -3.40 8.59 -21.74
N GLN A 364 -3.64 9.47 -22.71
CA GLN A 364 -3.39 10.91 -22.56
C GLN A 364 -4.27 11.52 -21.46
N GLU A 365 -5.57 11.20 -21.43
CA GLU A 365 -6.48 11.74 -20.42
C GLU A 365 -6.13 11.22 -19.01
N ALA A 366 -5.75 9.93 -18.89
CA ALA A 366 -5.29 9.37 -17.62
C ALA A 366 -4.06 10.13 -17.09
N LEU A 367 -3.09 10.43 -17.95
CA LEU A 367 -1.89 11.18 -17.59
C LEU A 367 -2.18 12.64 -17.28
N ASP A 368 -3.06 13.32 -18.03
CA ASP A 368 -3.46 14.71 -17.76
C ASP A 368 -4.03 14.87 -16.35
N ARG A 369 -4.91 13.95 -15.96
CA ARG A 369 -5.53 13.93 -14.62
C ARG A 369 -4.49 13.72 -13.53
N CYS A 370 -3.64 12.72 -13.70
CA CYS A 370 -2.58 12.39 -12.75
C CYS A 370 -1.57 13.53 -12.63
N THR A 371 -1.21 14.18 -13.74
CA THR A 371 -0.33 15.36 -13.76
C THR A 371 -0.94 16.53 -13.00
N ALA A 372 -2.22 16.82 -13.19
CA ALA A 372 -2.90 17.92 -12.51
C ALA A 372 -2.91 17.73 -10.98
N GLU A 373 -3.10 16.50 -10.49
CA GLU A 373 -3.08 16.22 -9.04
C GLU A 373 -1.68 16.42 -8.44
N VAL A 374 -0.63 15.93 -9.10
CA VAL A 374 0.74 16.13 -8.63
C VAL A 374 1.15 17.60 -8.72
N GLN A 375 0.79 18.29 -9.80
CA GLN A 375 1.11 19.72 -9.99
C GLN A 375 0.45 20.57 -8.91
N LYS A 376 -0.82 20.31 -8.59
CA LYS A 376 -1.54 21.01 -7.51
C LYS A 376 -0.79 20.92 -6.18
N GLU A 377 -0.27 19.74 -5.84
CA GLU A 377 0.52 19.56 -4.61
C GLU A 377 1.90 20.23 -4.71
N LEU A 378 2.55 20.16 -5.88
CA LEU A 378 3.81 20.84 -6.11
C LEU A 378 3.66 22.36 -5.95
N ASP A 379 2.60 22.94 -6.53
CA ASP A 379 2.24 24.34 -6.41
C ASP A 379 1.98 24.71 -4.95
N ARG A 380 1.25 23.87 -4.20
CA ARG A 380 1.01 24.08 -2.76
C ARG A 380 2.31 24.18 -1.96
N LEU A 381 3.30 23.33 -2.25
CA LEU A 381 4.60 23.35 -1.59
C LEU A 381 5.52 24.48 -2.06
N GLN A 382 5.27 25.02 -3.26
CA GLN A 382 6.04 26.13 -3.83
C GLN A 382 5.47 27.50 -3.48
N ASP A 383 4.15 27.60 -3.29
CA ASP A 383 3.47 28.86 -3.02
C ASP A 383 3.92 29.44 -1.67
N LYS A 384 4.48 30.65 -1.75
CA LYS A 384 5.21 31.33 -0.67
C LYS A 384 4.32 32.28 0.12
N GLN A 385 3.02 32.09 0.17
CA GLN A 385 2.19 32.77 1.17
C GLN A 385 2.04 31.87 2.40
N PRO A 386 3.03 31.87 3.33
CA PRO A 386 2.93 31.06 4.52
C PRO A 386 1.72 31.56 5.32
N ALA A 387 0.72 30.70 5.45
CA ALA A 387 -0.27 30.85 6.50
C ALA A 387 0.45 31.06 7.84
N PRO A 388 -0.06 31.94 8.72
CA PRO A 388 0.62 32.26 9.96
C PRO A 388 0.77 30.99 10.83
N PRO A 389 1.87 30.84 11.57
CA PRO A 389 2.03 29.72 12.48
C PRO A 389 0.91 29.72 13.51
N LEU A 390 0.44 28.53 13.89
CA LEU A 390 -0.61 28.37 14.88
C LEU A 390 -0.17 28.94 16.23
N HIS A 391 -0.89 29.92 16.74
CA HIS A 391 -0.74 30.37 18.12
C HIS A 391 -1.46 29.41 19.07
N TRP A 392 -0.70 28.71 19.90
CA TRP A 392 -1.23 27.71 20.85
C TRP A 392 -2.05 28.29 22.00
N THR A 393 -2.06 29.61 22.22
CA THR A 393 -2.79 30.26 23.31
C THR A 393 -4.28 29.97 23.25
N LEU A 394 -4.92 30.18 22.09
CA LEU A 394 -6.34 29.94 21.92
C LEU A 394 -6.69 28.44 22.04
N PRO A 395 -6.03 27.50 21.34
CA PRO A 395 -6.20 26.06 21.58
C PRO A 395 -6.01 25.65 23.03
N ALA A 396 -4.99 26.16 23.73
CA ALA A 396 -4.73 25.83 25.13
C ALA A 396 -5.83 26.36 26.06
N VAL A 397 -6.33 27.57 25.83
CA VAL A 397 -7.46 28.12 26.58
C VAL A 397 -8.73 27.30 26.33
N LEU A 398 -9.02 26.95 25.08
CA LEU A 398 -10.16 26.11 24.72
C LEU A 398 -10.05 24.71 25.35
N PHE A 399 -8.86 24.11 25.34
CA PHE A 399 -8.61 22.84 26.00
C PHE A 399 -8.76 22.93 27.52
N ALA A 400 -8.21 23.98 28.14
CA ALA A 400 -8.38 24.23 29.57
C ALA A 400 -9.85 24.41 29.94
N LEU A 401 -10.64 25.14 29.14
CA LEU A 401 -12.09 25.27 29.33
C LEU A 401 -12.80 23.91 29.18
N LEU A 402 -12.39 23.10 28.21
CA LEU A 402 -12.92 21.74 27.99
C LEU A 402 -12.63 20.80 29.16
N LEU A 403 -11.52 20.99 29.88
CA LEU A 403 -11.20 20.27 31.11
C LEU A 403 -11.93 20.85 32.35
N LEU A 404 -12.00 22.18 32.44
CA LEU A 404 -12.52 22.90 33.60
C LEU A 404 -14.05 22.81 33.69
N VAL A 405 -14.79 22.84 32.59
CA VAL A 405 -16.26 22.83 32.62
C VAL A 405 -16.81 21.49 33.17
N PRO A 406 -16.39 20.30 32.68
CA PRO A 406 -16.76 19.03 33.31
C PRO A 406 -16.25 18.92 34.74
N GLY A 407 -15.03 19.39 35.03
CA GLY A 407 -14.47 19.42 36.38
C GLY A 407 -15.28 20.29 37.35
N LEU A 408 -15.76 21.44 36.90
CA LEU A 408 -16.57 22.35 37.71
C LEU A 408 -18.00 21.81 37.89
N VAL A 409 -18.61 21.27 36.84
CA VAL A 409 -19.90 20.55 36.94
C VAL A 409 -19.78 19.36 37.88
N PHE A 410 -18.67 18.63 37.81
CA PHE A 410 -18.33 17.52 38.70
C PHE A 410 -18.18 17.98 40.15
N VAL A 411 -17.43 19.05 40.42
CA VAL A 411 -17.27 19.61 41.77
C VAL A 411 -18.61 20.14 42.31
N VAL A 412 -19.40 20.85 41.50
CA VAL A 412 -20.71 21.37 41.91
C VAL A 412 -21.70 20.24 42.17
N ARG A 413 -21.70 19.18 41.35
CA ARG A 413 -22.53 17.98 41.60
C ARG A 413 -22.03 17.20 42.82
N ALA A 414 -20.73 17.02 42.98
CA ALA A 414 -20.12 16.39 44.16
C ALA A 414 -20.49 17.17 45.44
N GLN A 415 -20.45 18.51 45.40
CA GLN A 415 -20.87 19.37 46.50
C GLN A 415 -22.37 19.31 46.76
N ARG A 416 -23.22 19.20 45.73
CA ARG A 416 -24.68 19.00 45.90
C ARG A 416 -25.00 17.63 46.51
N VAL A 417 -24.36 16.56 46.05
CA VAL A 417 -24.48 15.20 46.62
C VAL A 417 -23.98 15.18 48.06
N ALA A 418 -22.84 15.82 48.34
CA ALA A 418 -22.28 15.95 49.69
C ALA A 418 -23.15 16.80 50.64
N ARG A 419 -24.09 17.59 50.12
CA ARG A 419 -25.07 18.35 50.91
C ARG A 419 -26.32 17.54 51.28
N GLN A 420 -26.61 16.40 50.65
CA GLN A 420 -27.92 15.74 50.79
C GLN A 420 -28.01 14.44 51.62
N SER A 421 -26.94 13.79 52.13
CA SER A 421 -27.08 12.61 53.04
C SER A 421 -25.73 12.15 53.67
N LEU A 422 -25.82 11.26 54.66
CA LEU A 422 -24.83 10.59 55.56
C LEU A 422 -23.51 10.04 54.95
N PHE A 423 -23.26 10.16 53.65
CA PHE A 423 -22.14 9.52 52.94
C PHE A 423 -21.10 10.51 52.39
N ARG A 424 -20.82 11.59 53.14
CA ARG A 424 -19.88 12.67 52.75
C ARG A 424 -18.45 12.19 52.45
N GLY A 425 -17.95 11.23 53.22
CA GLY A 425 -16.60 10.66 53.03
C GLY A 425 -16.52 9.70 51.84
N GLU A 426 -17.57 8.90 51.65
CA GLU A 426 -17.60 7.82 50.64
C GLU A 426 -17.73 8.38 49.21
N GLY A 427 -18.53 9.44 49.02
CA GLY A 427 -18.65 10.09 47.71
C GLY A 427 -17.34 10.74 47.26
N LEU A 428 -16.65 11.46 48.15
CA LEU A 428 -15.37 12.09 47.84
C LEU A 428 -14.27 11.05 47.62
N ALA A 429 -14.27 9.97 48.41
CA ALA A 429 -13.37 8.83 48.22
C ALA A 429 -13.60 8.16 46.86
N GLY A 430 -14.85 7.89 46.47
CA GLY A 430 -15.18 7.32 45.15
C GLY A 430 -14.71 8.20 43.99
N LEU A 431 -14.83 9.51 44.11
CA LEU A 431 -14.33 10.46 43.11
C LEU A 431 -12.79 10.49 43.05
N LEU A 432 -12.10 10.41 44.19
CA LEU A 432 -10.65 10.28 44.25
C LEU A 432 -10.17 8.96 43.62
N PHE A 433 -10.87 7.85 43.85
CA PHE A 433 -10.55 6.56 43.23
C PHE A 433 -10.71 6.56 41.70
N ILE A 434 -11.67 7.32 41.17
CA ILE A 434 -11.88 7.45 39.72
C ILE A 434 -10.94 8.51 39.10
N SER A 435 -10.40 9.43 39.90
CA SER A 435 -9.59 10.55 39.40
C SER A 435 -8.36 10.15 38.56
N PRO A 436 -7.60 9.06 38.83
CA PRO A 436 -6.50 8.64 37.97
C PRO A 436 -6.97 8.19 36.59
N TRP A 437 -8.12 7.49 36.53
CA TRP A 437 -8.73 7.09 35.26
C TRP A 437 -9.25 8.30 34.48
N LEU A 438 -9.93 9.24 35.14
CA LEU A 438 -10.40 10.47 34.50
C LEU A 438 -9.23 11.31 33.98
N PHE A 439 -8.17 11.46 34.77
CA PHE A 439 -6.98 12.18 34.35
C PHE A 439 -6.33 11.52 33.14
N GLY A 440 -6.14 10.20 33.19
CA GLY A 440 -5.62 9.43 32.06
C GLY A 440 -6.49 9.56 30.82
N PHE A 441 -7.81 9.44 30.96
CA PHE A 441 -8.77 9.60 29.85
C PHE A 441 -8.74 11.02 29.25
N LEU A 442 -8.74 12.06 30.08
CA LEU A 442 -8.72 13.44 29.60
C LEU A 442 -7.40 13.79 28.92
N LEU A 443 -6.28 13.35 29.50
CA LEU A 443 -4.94 13.67 28.98
C LEU A 443 -4.55 12.81 27.77
N LEU A 444 -4.79 11.50 27.83
CA LEU A 444 -4.30 10.53 26.85
C LEU A 444 -5.33 10.16 25.78
N THR A 445 -6.63 10.40 26.02
CA THR A 445 -7.70 10.14 25.02
C THR A 445 -8.26 11.46 24.48
N VAL A 446 -8.82 12.31 25.35
CA VAL A 446 -9.51 13.55 24.92
C VAL A 446 -8.49 14.60 24.43
N GLY A 447 -7.33 14.70 25.07
CA GLY A 447 -6.25 15.61 24.68
C GLY A 447 -5.82 15.43 23.22
N PRO A 448 -5.35 14.25 22.80
CA PRO A 448 -4.97 14.00 21.41
C PRO A 448 -6.12 14.19 20.42
N ILE A 449 -7.35 13.84 20.79
CA ILE A 449 -8.54 14.11 19.95
C ILE A 449 -8.70 15.64 19.75
N PHE A 450 -8.60 16.42 20.82
CA PHE A 450 -8.68 17.88 20.73
C PHE A 450 -7.55 18.46 19.88
N VAL A 451 -6.31 18.00 20.05
CA VAL A 451 -5.18 18.45 19.23
C VAL A 451 -5.38 18.08 17.75
N SER A 452 -5.95 16.90 17.47
CA SER A 452 -6.29 16.48 16.10
C SER A 452 -7.29 17.43 15.42
N ILE A 453 -8.30 17.96 16.14
CA ILE A 453 -9.21 18.97 15.54
C ILE A 453 -8.52 20.30 15.26
N VAL A 454 -7.47 20.62 16.01
CA VAL A 454 -6.68 21.83 15.76
C VAL A 454 -5.81 21.62 14.52
N PHE A 455 -5.18 20.45 14.39
CA PHE A 455 -4.41 20.08 13.22
C PHE A 455 -5.25 19.99 11.94
N SER A 456 -6.52 19.58 12.03
CA SER A 456 -7.40 19.57 10.85
C SER A 456 -7.67 20.97 10.25
N LEU A 457 -7.45 22.02 11.03
CA LEU A 457 -7.54 23.42 10.60
C LEU A 457 -6.18 24.03 10.19
N CYS A 458 -5.13 23.21 10.18
CA CYS A 458 -3.77 23.61 9.88
C CYS A 458 -3.23 22.89 8.64
N ASP A 459 -2.33 23.57 7.93
CA ASP A 459 -1.35 22.89 7.09
C ASP A 459 -0.23 22.39 8.00
N TYR A 460 -0.09 21.07 8.06
CA TYR A 460 0.79 20.39 9.01
C TYR A 460 1.31 19.09 8.40
N ASP A 461 2.63 18.95 8.38
CA ASP A 461 3.39 17.82 7.83
C ASP A 461 4.12 17.02 8.92
N VAL A 462 3.85 17.30 10.19
CA VAL A 462 4.49 16.71 11.40
C VAL A 462 5.92 17.19 11.67
N LEU A 463 6.65 17.62 10.64
CA LEU A 463 8.05 18.01 10.75
C LEU A 463 8.22 19.49 11.06
N HIS A 464 7.31 20.32 10.57
CA HIS A 464 7.28 21.77 10.81
C HIS A 464 6.16 22.18 11.74
N ALA A 465 6.27 23.38 12.30
CA ALA A 465 5.21 23.97 13.10
C ALA A 465 3.91 24.12 12.28
N PRO A 466 2.74 23.73 12.84
CA PRO A 466 1.46 23.80 12.14
C PRO A 466 1.12 25.25 11.77
N ARG A 467 0.60 25.46 10.56
CA ARG A 467 0.20 26.78 10.05
C ARG A 467 -1.31 26.83 9.87
N TYR A 468 -1.96 27.87 10.40
CA TYR A 468 -3.43 27.93 10.40
C TYR A 468 -4.00 28.28 9.03
N VAL A 469 -4.75 27.35 8.41
CA VAL A 469 -5.39 27.52 7.10
C VAL A 469 -6.93 27.54 7.18
N GLY A 470 -7.48 27.54 8.40
CA GLY A 470 -8.92 27.54 8.63
C GLY A 470 -9.60 26.28 8.06
N LEU A 471 -10.67 26.46 7.30
CA LEU A 471 -11.43 25.34 6.70
C LEU A 471 -10.87 24.89 5.34
N ALA A 472 -9.68 25.33 4.93
CA ALA A 472 -9.13 25.02 3.61
C ALA A 472 -9.03 23.50 3.36
N ASN A 473 -8.58 22.73 4.36
CA ASN A 473 -8.51 21.26 4.27
C ASN A 473 -9.89 20.65 3.98
N TYR A 474 -10.93 21.09 4.69
CA TYR A 474 -12.31 20.61 4.49
C TYR A 474 -12.87 21.02 3.12
N ILE A 475 -12.71 22.29 2.75
CA ILE A 475 -13.18 22.82 1.46
C ILE A 475 -12.47 22.14 0.30
N GLY A 476 -11.15 21.95 0.40
CA GLY A 476 -10.33 21.32 -0.63
C GLY A 476 -10.77 19.88 -0.94
N MET A 477 -11.11 19.10 0.09
CA MET A 477 -11.61 17.73 -0.07
C MET A 477 -13.07 17.67 -0.53
N LEU A 478 -13.92 18.59 -0.06
CA LEU A 478 -15.35 18.62 -0.38
C LEU A 478 -15.67 19.27 -1.74
N LYS A 479 -14.69 19.92 -2.39
CA LYS A 479 -14.84 20.45 -3.75
C LYS A 479 -15.13 19.31 -4.73
N VAL A 480 -16.41 19.09 -5.01
CA VAL A 480 -16.89 18.21 -6.06
C VAL A 480 -16.62 18.90 -7.40
N HIS A 481 -15.73 18.33 -8.21
CA HIS A 481 -15.68 18.68 -9.63
C HIS A 481 -16.89 18.02 -10.28
N VAL A 482 -17.98 18.78 -10.44
CA VAL A 482 -19.14 18.32 -11.20
C VAL A 482 -18.67 18.10 -12.63
N ALA A 483 -18.58 16.84 -13.03
CA ALA A 483 -18.33 16.48 -14.41
C ALA A 483 -19.42 17.12 -15.29
N ARG A 484 -18.99 17.68 -16.42
CA ARG A 484 -19.79 18.50 -17.34
C ARG A 484 -20.96 17.76 -18.03
N ASP A 485 -21.33 16.55 -17.62
CA ASP A 485 -22.13 15.61 -18.42
C ASP A 485 -23.62 15.46 -18.03
N GLY A 486 -24.12 16.15 -17.00
CA GLY A 486 -25.57 16.22 -16.75
C GLY A 486 -26.26 14.95 -16.24
N SER A 487 -25.53 13.89 -15.88
CA SER A 487 -26.10 12.80 -15.07
C SER A 487 -26.52 13.33 -13.69
N TRP A 488 -27.61 12.87 -13.05
CA TRP A 488 -28.16 13.51 -11.82
C TRP A 488 -28.26 12.55 -10.61
N LEU A 489 -27.86 11.28 -10.78
CA LEU A 489 -28.00 10.22 -9.77
C LEU A 489 -26.64 9.96 -9.05
N PRO A 490 -26.59 10.06 -7.70
CA PRO A 490 -25.34 9.93 -6.92
C PRO A 490 -24.56 8.63 -7.13
N TRP A 491 -25.25 7.51 -7.38
CA TRP A 491 -24.60 6.19 -7.54
C TRP A 491 -23.92 6.02 -8.91
N GLN A 492 -24.38 6.73 -9.94
CA GLN A 492 -23.73 6.74 -11.27
C GLN A 492 -22.48 7.63 -11.28
N TRP A 493 -22.46 8.66 -10.44
CA TRP A 493 -21.33 9.61 -10.31
C TRP A 493 -20.13 9.03 -9.58
N SER A 494 -20.38 8.13 -8.62
CA SER A 494 -19.35 7.52 -7.79
C SER A 494 -18.52 6.43 -8.49
N LEU A 495 -18.99 5.93 -9.64
CA LEU A 495 -18.34 4.86 -10.39
C LEU A 495 -17.33 5.38 -11.43
N LYS A 496 -17.42 6.65 -11.84
CA LYS A 496 -16.47 7.25 -12.80
C LYS A 496 -15.16 7.60 -12.10
N ALA A 497 -14.01 7.27 -12.70
CA ALA A 497 -12.67 7.52 -12.17
C ALA A 497 -12.24 9.02 -12.18
N THR A 498 -13.22 9.90 -12.24
CA THR A 498 -13.09 11.37 -12.31
C THR A 498 -13.09 12.02 -10.93
N GLN A 499 -13.41 11.24 -9.88
CA GLN A 499 -13.63 11.75 -8.53
C GLN A 499 -12.30 11.96 -7.79
N PRO A 500 -12.18 13.02 -6.97
CA PRO A 500 -11.13 13.10 -5.97
C PRO A 500 -11.07 11.80 -5.14
N LEU A 501 -9.86 11.34 -4.83
CA LEU A 501 -9.63 10.07 -4.10
C LEU A 501 -10.46 9.97 -2.81
N PHE A 502 -10.73 11.10 -2.18
CA PHE A 502 -11.64 11.24 -1.05
C PHE A 502 -13.00 10.55 -1.29
N TRP A 503 -13.74 10.93 -2.35
CA TRP A 503 -15.08 10.41 -2.62
C TRP A 503 -15.06 8.95 -3.07
N ARG A 504 -14.07 8.58 -3.88
CA ARG A 504 -13.84 7.18 -4.27
C ARG A 504 -13.67 6.30 -3.02
N SER A 505 -12.83 6.75 -2.09
CA SER A 505 -12.55 5.99 -0.87
C SER A 505 -13.72 5.91 0.09
N LEU A 506 -14.51 6.97 0.20
CA LEU A 506 -15.76 6.97 0.98
C LEU A 506 -16.77 5.97 0.41
N TRP A 507 -16.96 5.97 -0.92
CA TRP A 507 -17.89 5.05 -1.55
C TRP A 507 -17.47 3.59 -1.43
N ASN A 508 -16.19 3.30 -1.67
CA ASN A 508 -15.68 1.94 -1.51
C ASN A 508 -15.92 1.43 -0.10
N THR A 509 -15.72 2.28 0.92
CA THR A 509 -15.99 1.94 2.31
C THR A 509 -17.48 1.78 2.59
N LEU A 510 -18.36 2.64 2.06
CA LEU A 510 -19.81 2.48 2.19
C LEU A 510 -20.33 1.20 1.52
N TYR A 511 -19.76 0.81 0.38
CA TYR A 511 -20.10 -0.44 -0.30
C TYR A 511 -19.84 -1.67 0.60
N MET A 512 -18.78 -1.64 1.42
CA MET A 512 -18.46 -2.74 2.34
C MET A 512 -19.54 -2.97 3.41
N MET A 513 -20.45 -2.00 3.63
CA MET A 513 -21.58 -2.17 4.53
C MET A 513 -22.54 -3.28 4.08
N VAL A 514 -22.54 -3.67 2.80
CA VAL A 514 -23.28 -4.86 2.31
C VAL A 514 -22.78 -6.14 2.99
N GLY A 515 -21.51 -6.18 3.41
CA GLY A 515 -20.94 -7.28 4.18
C GLY A 515 -21.51 -7.41 5.59
N VAL A 516 -22.06 -6.34 6.18
CA VAL A 516 -22.62 -6.36 7.55
C VAL A 516 -23.83 -7.29 7.66
N PRO A 517 -24.93 -7.10 6.88
CA PRO A 517 -26.08 -8.00 6.96
C PRO A 517 -25.71 -9.43 6.56
N LEU A 518 -24.80 -9.62 5.60
CA LEU A 518 -24.30 -10.95 5.23
C LEU A 518 -23.57 -11.61 6.41
N GLY A 519 -22.67 -10.89 7.08
CA GLY A 519 -21.94 -11.37 8.24
C GLY A 519 -22.87 -11.68 9.42
N MET A 520 -23.89 -10.86 9.64
CA MET A 520 -24.91 -11.11 10.65
C MET A 520 -25.73 -12.37 10.32
N ALA A 521 -26.14 -12.55 9.07
CA ALA A 521 -26.89 -13.73 8.64
C ALA A 521 -26.07 -15.02 8.78
N VAL A 522 -24.81 -15.00 8.34
CA VAL A 522 -23.87 -16.13 8.49
C VAL A 522 -23.62 -16.42 9.97
N GLY A 523 -23.32 -15.40 10.77
CA GLY A 523 -23.07 -15.53 12.20
C GLY A 523 -24.27 -16.09 12.97
N LEU A 524 -25.48 -15.62 12.67
CA LEU A 524 -26.72 -16.14 13.24
C LEU A 524 -26.97 -17.59 12.81
N GLY A 525 -26.78 -17.92 11.53
CA GLY A 525 -26.93 -19.28 11.03
C GLY A 525 -25.98 -20.27 11.72
N VAL A 526 -24.70 -19.90 11.85
CA VAL A 526 -23.70 -20.69 12.60
C VAL A 526 -24.10 -20.81 14.07
N ALA A 527 -24.52 -19.73 14.71
CA ALA A 527 -24.95 -19.75 16.11
C ALA A 527 -26.18 -20.65 16.32
N MET A 528 -27.15 -20.64 15.41
CA MET A 528 -28.32 -21.53 15.47
C MET A 528 -27.91 -23.00 15.37
N LEU A 529 -26.97 -23.35 14.48
CA LEU A 529 -26.42 -24.71 14.38
C LEU A 529 -25.71 -25.13 15.68
N LEU A 530 -24.97 -24.21 16.30
CA LEU A 530 -24.20 -24.45 17.54
C LEU A 530 -25.02 -24.27 18.83
N ASN A 531 -26.29 -23.90 18.72
CA ASN A 531 -27.26 -23.89 19.82
C ASN A 531 -28.01 -25.23 19.94
N THR A 532 -27.70 -26.21 19.09
CA THR A 532 -28.30 -27.55 19.17
C THR A 532 -27.71 -28.39 20.30
N LYS A 533 -28.51 -29.27 20.92
CA LYS A 533 -28.06 -30.14 22.01
C LYS A 533 -27.34 -31.39 21.47
N VAL A 534 -26.18 -31.23 20.83
CA VAL A 534 -25.35 -32.34 20.34
C VAL A 534 -24.09 -32.56 21.19
N LYS A 535 -23.61 -33.82 21.26
CA LYS A 535 -22.38 -34.18 21.99
C LYS A 535 -21.15 -33.54 21.30
N GLY A 536 -20.21 -33.01 22.08
CA GLY A 536 -18.98 -32.38 21.57
C GLY A 536 -19.09 -30.90 21.21
N MET A 537 -20.18 -30.22 21.60
CA MET A 537 -20.43 -28.81 21.24
C MET A 537 -19.31 -27.84 21.64
N THR A 538 -18.62 -28.08 22.76
CA THR A 538 -17.47 -27.26 23.18
C THR A 538 -16.37 -27.24 22.12
N VAL A 539 -16.07 -28.39 21.49
CA VAL A 539 -15.03 -28.48 20.45
C VAL A 539 -15.48 -27.72 19.19
N TYR A 540 -16.73 -27.89 18.77
CA TYR A 540 -17.27 -27.17 17.61
C TYR A 540 -17.22 -25.64 17.83
N ARG A 541 -17.67 -25.15 18.99
CA ARG A 541 -17.59 -23.73 19.33
C ARG A 541 -16.17 -23.19 19.28
N THR A 542 -15.19 -23.94 19.79
CA THR A 542 -13.77 -23.56 19.71
C THR A 542 -13.28 -23.47 18.27
N ILE A 543 -13.61 -24.45 17.41
CA ILE A 543 -13.18 -24.46 16.00
C ILE A 543 -13.77 -23.27 15.24
N TYR A 544 -15.07 -23.00 15.39
CA TYR A 544 -15.74 -21.87 14.72
C TYR A 544 -15.35 -20.50 15.28
N TYR A 545 -14.88 -20.43 16.52
CA TYR A 545 -14.37 -19.20 17.12
C TYR A 545 -12.90 -18.93 16.76
N LEU A 546 -12.12 -19.96 16.44
CA LEU A 546 -10.69 -19.84 16.13
C LEU A 546 -10.35 -18.77 15.09
N PRO A 547 -11.07 -18.65 13.95
CA PRO A 547 -10.82 -17.58 12.97
C PRO A 547 -10.90 -16.16 13.53
N ALA A 548 -11.77 -15.92 14.52
CA ALA A 548 -11.97 -14.60 15.11
C ALA A 548 -10.80 -14.14 16.00
N ILE A 549 -9.94 -15.07 16.42
CA ILE A 549 -8.75 -14.78 17.23
C ILE A 549 -7.51 -14.55 16.35
N VAL A 550 -7.54 -15.00 15.09
CA VAL A 550 -6.39 -14.87 14.18
C VAL A 550 -6.15 -13.37 13.89
N PRO A 551 -4.91 -12.86 14.08
CA PRO A 551 -4.58 -11.47 13.77
C PRO A 551 -4.93 -11.11 12.34
N ALA A 552 -5.54 -9.94 12.12
CA ALA A 552 -6.00 -9.50 10.79
C ALA A 552 -4.89 -9.53 9.72
N VAL A 553 -3.64 -9.28 10.10
CA VAL A 553 -2.46 -9.37 9.24
C VAL A 553 -2.24 -10.81 8.75
N ALA A 554 -2.21 -11.76 9.68
CA ALA A 554 -2.02 -13.19 9.36
C ALA A 554 -3.19 -13.74 8.54
N SER A 555 -4.42 -13.34 8.88
CA SER A 555 -5.62 -13.67 8.09
C SER A 555 -5.50 -13.13 6.66
N SER A 556 -5.07 -11.88 6.49
CA SER A 556 -4.91 -11.27 5.16
C SER A 556 -3.91 -12.03 4.29
N ILE A 557 -2.77 -12.43 4.88
CA ILE A 557 -1.76 -13.24 4.19
C ILE A 557 -2.32 -14.63 3.83
N LEU A 558 -2.97 -15.32 4.76
CA LEU A 558 -3.59 -16.63 4.49
C LEU A 558 -4.58 -16.55 3.32
N TRP A 559 -5.38 -15.49 3.27
CA TRP A 559 -6.38 -15.32 2.23
C TRP A 559 -5.81 -14.96 0.86
N LEU A 560 -4.60 -14.39 0.76
CA LEU A 560 -3.87 -14.28 -0.52
C LEU A 560 -3.64 -15.66 -1.15
N TRP A 561 -3.31 -16.67 -0.33
CA TRP A 561 -3.13 -18.05 -0.80
C TRP A 561 -4.46 -18.70 -1.16
N VAL A 562 -5.49 -18.52 -0.31
CA VAL A 562 -6.82 -19.11 -0.51
C VAL A 562 -7.52 -18.57 -1.77
N LEU A 563 -7.37 -17.27 -2.04
CA LEU A 563 -7.96 -16.57 -3.19
C LEU A 563 -7.03 -16.52 -4.41
N ASN A 564 -5.91 -17.24 -4.38
CA ASN A 564 -5.00 -17.31 -5.52
C ASN A 564 -5.76 -17.83 -6.76
N PRO A 565 -5.79 -17.08 -7.88
CA PRO A 565 -6.56 -17.45 -9.07
C PRO A 565 -6.17 -18.80 -9.67
N THR A 566 -4.88 -19.16 -9.62
CA THR A 566 -4.34 -20.38 -10.22
C THR A 566 -4.42 -21.62 -9.33
N ASN A 567 -3.98 -21.50 -8.07
CA ASN A 567 -3.82 -22.65 -7.15
C ASN A 567 -4.60 -22.48 -5.84
N GLY A 568 -5.46 -21.46 -5.74
CA GLY A 568 -6.18 -21.16 -4.51
C GLY A 568 -7.21 -22.22 -4.15
N LEU A 569 -7.34 -22.47 -2.84
CA LEU A 569 -8.22 -23.52 -2.30
C LEU A 569 -9.68 -23.35 -2.76
N ILE A 570 -10.16 -22.09 -2.85
CA ILE A 570 -11.53 -21.81 -3.32
C ILE A 570 -11.68 -22.23 -4.78
N ASN A 571 -10.69 -21.92 -5.63
CA ASN A 571 -10.78 -22.24 -7.05
C ASN A 571 -10.66 -23.74 -7.33
N VAL A 572 -9.91 -24.48 -6.50
CA VAL A 572 -9.88 -25.95 -6.54
C VAL A 572 -11.27 -26.55 -6.29
N ILE A 573 -12.06 -25.94 -5.40
CA ILE A 573 -13.43 -26.39 -5.08
C ILE A 573 -14.44 -25.93 -6.15
N LEU A 574 -14.28 -24.73 -6.72
CA LEU A 574 -15.20 -24.18 -7.73
C LEU A 574 -15.03 -24.86 -9.10
N LYS A 575 -13.81 -25.28 -9.46
CA LYS A 575 -13.50 -25.86 -10.78
C LYS A 575 -14.37 -27.09 -11.12
N PRO A 576 -14.56 -28.09 -10.25
CA PRO A 576 -15.45 -29.22 -10.51
C PRO A 576 -16.94 -28.85 -10.66
N LEU A 577 -17.36 -27.72 -10.07
CA LEU A 577 -18.75 -27.27 -10.09
C LEU A 577 -19.11 -26.50 -11.37
N GLY A 578 -18.15 -26.31 -12.30
CA GLY A 578 -18.35 -25.52 -13.51
C GLY A 578 -18.53 -24.02 -13.25
N LEU A 579 -18.30 -23.57 -12.02
CA LEU A 579 -18.30 -22.16 -11.67
C LEU A 579 -16.95 -21.56 -12.09
N GLY A 580 -16.97 -20.46 -12.85
CA GLY A 580 -15.76 -19.79 -13.30
C GLY A 580 -14.84 -19.42 -12.12
N GLN A 581 -13.54 -19.27 -12.39
CA GLN A 581 -12.55 -18.86 -11.40
C GLN A 581 -12.32 -17.35 -11.55
N PRO A 582 -13.02 -16.51 -10.75
CA PRO A 582 -12.84 -15.07 -10.87
C PRO A 582 -11.43 -14.68 -10.39
N PRO A 583 -10.82 -13.68 -11.01
CA PRO A 583 -9.63 -13.01 -10.49
C PRO A 583 -9.95 -12.23 -9.21
N TRP A 584 -10.08 -12.95 -8.09
CA TRP A 584 -10.63 -12.48 -6.82
C TRP A 584 -10.10 -11.12 -6.35
N LEU A 585 -8.80 -10.86 -6.51
CA LEU A 585 -8.13 -9.67 -5.96
C LEU A 585 -7.60 -8.72 -7.03
N THR A 586 -7.47 -9.18 -8.28
CA THR A 586 -6.87 -8.44 -9.39
C THR A 586 -7.90 -7.86 -10.36
N ASP A 587 -9.19 -8.14 -10.16
CA ASP A 587 -10.29 -7.49 -10.89
C ASP A 587 -11.02 -6.47 -9.99
N PRO A 588 -11.21 -5.22 -10.46
CA PRO A 588 -11.94 -4.19 -9.72
C PRO A 588 -13.35 -4.59 -9.26
N ALA A 589 -14.03 -5.48 -9.99
CA ALA A 589 -15.37 -5.96 -9.67
C ALA A 589 -15.37 -7.01 -8.56
N TRP A 590 -14.33 -7.85 -8.47
CA TRP A 590 -14.24 -8.93 -7.49
C TRP A 590 -13.45 -8.57 -6.23
N ALA A 591 -12.56 -7.58 -6.28
CA ALA A 591 -11.70 -7.23 -5.14
C ALA A 591 -12.49 -6.92 -3.86
N LYS A 592 -13.57 -6.11 -3.95
CA LYS A 592 -14.44 -5.80 -2.79
C LYS A 592 -15.25 -7.02 -2.30
N PRO A 593 -15.97 -7.77 -3.17
CA PRO A 593 -16.61 -9.03 -2.78
C PRO A 593 -15.66 -10.02 -2.10
N SER A 594 -14.42 -10.13 -2.55
CA SER A 594 -13.40 -10.98 -1.94
C SER A 594 -13.08 -10.54 -0.52
N ILE A 595 -12.90 -9.24 -0.27
CA ILE A 595 -12.67 -8.73 1.09
C ILE A 595 -13.91 -8.94 1.99
N ILE A 596 -15.13 -8.84 1.45
CA ILE A 596 -16.35 -9.18 2.18
C ILE A 596 -16.33 -10.67 2.56
N LEU A 597 -16.04 -11.57 1.61
CA LEU A 597 -15.96 -13.01 1.84
C LEU A 597 -14.94 -13.36 2.93
N MET A 598 -13.77 -12.70 2.90
CA MET A 598 -12.76 -12.82 3.96
C MET A 598 -13.30 -12.38 5.33
N GLY A 599 -14.08 -11.30 5.37
CA GLY A 599 -14.73 -10.82 6.58
C GLY A 599 -15.74 -11.80 7.16
N LEU A 600 -16.49 -12.52 6.30
CA LEU A 600 -17.46 -13.54 6.72
C LEU A 600 -16.81 -14.71 7.47
N TRP A 601 -15.55 -15.02 7.18
CA TRP A 601 -14.79 -16.05 7.92
C TRP A 601 -14.56 -15.67 9.39
N GLY A 602 -14.50 -14.37 9.70
CA GLY A 602 -14.40 -13.84 11.06
C GLY A 602 -15.73 -13.77 11.83
N ALA A 603 -16.84 -14.26 11.26
CA ALA A 603 -18.18 -14.18 11.86
C ALA A 603 -18.31 -14.91 13.22
N GLY A 604 -17.33 -15.75 13.58
CA GLY A 604 -17.24 -16.41 14.88
C GLY A 604 -17.21 -15.44 16.08
N SER A 605 -16.76 -14.19 15.90
CA SER A 605 -16.82 -13.17 16.95
C SER A 605 -18.26 -12.81 17.34
N GLY A 606 -19.11 -12.56 16.34
CA GLY A 606 -20.55 -12.31 16.53
C GLY A 606 -21.32 -13.54 17.01
N MET A 607 -20.85 -14.74 16.69
CA MET A 607 -21.48 -16.00 17.11
C MET A 607 -21.66 -16.09 18.63
N ILE A 608 -20.70 -15.63 19.46
CA ILE A 608 -20.83 -15.67 20.92
C ILE A 608 -22.00 -14.79 21.38
N ILE A 609 -22.13 -13.60 20.78
CA ILE A 609 -23.22 -12.66 21.06
C ILE A 609 -24.56 -13.28 20.63
N TRP A 610 -24.61 -13.90 19.45
CA TRP A 610 -25.80 -14.61 18.97
C TRP A 610 -26.19 -15.79 19.86
N LEU A 611 -25.22 -16.58 20.32
CA LEU A 611 -25.46 -17.70 21.23
C LEU A 611 -26.01 -17.22 22.57
N ALA A 612 -25.46 -16.15 23.14
CA ALA A 612 -25.97 -15.54 24.37
C ALA A 612 -27.43 -15.10 24.19
N GLY A 613 -27.74 -14.42 23.07
CA GLY A 613 -29.11 -14.01 22.75
C GLY A 613 -30.06 -15.18 22.55
N LEU A 614 -29.66 -16.21 21.78
CA LEU A 614 -30.48 -17.40 21.55
C LEU A 614 -30.74 -18.20 22.85
N GLN A 615 -29.78 -18.22 23.77
CA GLN A 615 -29.91 -18.89 25.06
C GLN A 615 -30.73 -18.08 26.08
N GLY A 616 -30.85 -16.77 25.89
CA GLY A 616 -31.70 -15.91 26.71
C GLY A 616 -33.20 -16.06 26.43
N ILE A 617 -33.58 -16.52 25.22
CA ILE A 617 -35.00 -16.62 24.82
C ILE A 617 -35.75 -17.60 25.74
N PRO A 618 -36.79 -17.16 26.47
CA PRO A 618 -37.53 -18.03 27.36
C PRO A 618 -38.17 -19.23 26.63
N GLN A 619 -37.97 -20.43 27.15
CA GLN A 619 -38.39 -21.65 26.47
C GLN A 619 -39.92 -21.78 26.33
N HIS A 620 -40.69 -21.19 27.25
CA HIS A 620 -42.16 -21.21 27.22
C HIS A 620 -42.74 -20.52 25.97
N LEU A 621 -42.03 -19.55 25.37
CA LEU A 621 -42.47 -18.91 24.12
C LEU A 621 -42.42 -19.88 22.94
N TYR A 622 -41.41 -20.75 22.89
CA TYR A 622 -41.30 -21.79 21.86
C TYR A 622 -42.35 -22.90 22.06
N GLU A 623 -42.64 -23.25 23.31
CA GLU A 623 -43.65 -24.26 23.66
C GLU A 623 -45.05 -23.77 23.29
N ALA A 624 -45.41 -22.54 23.66
CA ALA A 624 -46.66 -21.90 23.28
C ALA A 624 -46.86 -21.87 21.76
N ALA A 625 -45.86 -21.38 21.01
CA ALA A 625 -45.92 -21.36 19.55
C ALA A 625 -46.05 -22.76 18.93
N THR A 626 -45.45 -23.79 19.53
CA THR A 626 -45.56 -25.18 19.05
C THR A 626 -46.96 -25.75 19.30
N ILE A 627 -47.59 -25.40 20.42
CA ILE A 627 -48.98 -25.76 20.74
C ILE A 627 -49.94 -25.11 19.72
N ASP A 628 -49.66 -23.88 19.30
CA ASP A 628 -50.43 -23.15 18.28
C ASP A 628 -50.17 -23.64 16.83
N GLY A 629 -49.39 -24.71 16.65
CA GLY A 629 -49.10 -25.30 15.34
C GLY A 629 -48.05 -24.53 14.51
N ALA A 630 -47.30 -23.62 15.12
CA ALA A 630 -46.28 -22.84 14.41
C ALA A 630 -45.12 -23.75 13.95
N GLY A 631 -44.94 -23.83 12.61
CA GLY A 631 -43.80 -24.49 12.00
C GLY A 631 -42.46 -23.81 12.33
N TRP A 632 -41.34 -24.43 11.95
CA TRP A 632 -39.98 -23.92 12.21
C TRP A 632 -39.77 -22.47 11.71
N TRP A 633 -40.20 -22.17 10.48
CA TRP A 633 -40.12 -20.81 9.91
C TRP A 633 -40.96 -19.78 10.67
N SER A 634 -42.16 -20.18 11.11
CA SER A 634 -43.05 -19.29 11.88
C SER A 634 -42.47 -18.97 13.25
N ARG A 635 -41.90 -19.97 13.94
CA ARG A 635 -41.19 -19.79 15.22
C ARG A 635 -39.94 -18.90 15.04
N PHE A 636 -39.18 -19.08 13.97
CA PHE A 636 -38.02 -18.24 13.69
C PHE A 636 -38.41 -16.76 13.47
N LEU A 637 -39.38 -16.49 12.60
CA LEU A 637 -39.78 -15.13 12.22
C LEU A 637 -40.54 -14.39 13.32
N HIS A 638 -41.39 -15.09 14.08
CA HIS A 638 -42.29 -14.45 15.06
C HIS A 638 -41.85 -14.60 16.52
N VAL A 639 -40.92 -15.52 16.83
CA VAL A 639 -40.40 -15.70 18.21
C VAL A 639 -38.91 -15.40 18.27
N THR A 640 -38.10 -16.09 17.47
CA THR A 640 -36.63 -15.95 17.56
C THR A 640 -36.14 -14.58 17.12
N LEU A 641 -36.54 -14.12 15.93
CA LEU A 641 -36.05 -12.88 15.34
C LEU A 641 -36.44 -11.63 16.16
N PRO A 642 -37.68 -11.48 16.66
CA PRO A 642 -38.06 -10.35 17.51
C PRO A 642 -37.31 -10.32 18.84
N MET A 643 -37.16 -11.48 19.51
CA MET A 643 -36.42 -11.58 20.77
C MET A 643 -34.91 -11.34 20.59
N LEU A 644 -34.37 -11.60 19.40
CA LEU A 644 -32.99 -11.28 19.07
C LEU A 644 -32.77 -9.82 18.67
N SER A 645 -33.82 -9.01 18.52
CA SER A 645 -33.71 -7.64 18.00
C SER A 645 -32.72 -6.72 18.74
N PRO A 646 -32.52 -6.79 20.08
CA PRO A 646 -31.47 -6.02 20.76
C PRO A 646 -30.05 -6.45 20.35
N TYR A 647 -29.85 -7.76 20.12
CA TYR A 647 -28.59 -8.33 19.66
C TYR A 647 -28.33 -8.03 18.18
N ILE A 648 -29.38 -8.05 17.34
CA ILE A 648 -29.33 -7.59 15.94
C ILE A 648 -28.92 -6.13 15.90
N PHE A 649 -29.54 -5.28 16.71
CA PHE A 649 -29.23 -3.87 16.79
C PHE A 649 -27.78 -3.60 17.20
N PHE A 650 -27.31 -4.25 18.27
CA PHE A 650 -25.93 -4.12 18.72
C PHE A 650 -24.93 -4.58 17.64
N ASN A 651 -25.12 -5.76 17.05
CA ASN A 651 -24.24 -6.27 15.99
C ASN A 651 -24.28 -5.39 14.73
N LEU A 652 -25.43 -4.80 14.40
CA LEU A 652 -25.56 -3.88 13.28
C LEU A 652 -24.75 -2.60 13.52
N ILE A 653 -24.83 -1.99 14.71
CA ILE A 653 -24.01 -0.82 15.05
C ILE A 653 -22.52 -1.17 14.98
N MET A 654 -22.12 -2.25 15.66
CA MET A 654 -20.72 -2.66 15.71
C MET A 654 -20.17 -3.03 14.33
N GLY A 655 -20.96 -3.71 13.50
CA GLY A 655 -20.60 -4.07 12.13
C GLY A 655 -20.45 -2.85 11.22
N ILE A 656 -21.35 -1.86 11.32
CA ILE A 656 -21.22 -0.62 10.56
C ILE A 656 -19.97 0.16 10.98
N ILE A 657 -19.72 0.32 12.28
CA ILE A 657 -18.50 0.98 12.78
C ILE A 657 -17.25 0.25 12.25
N GLY A 658 -17.21 -1.08 12.37
CA GLY A 658 -16.07 -1.88 11.93
C GLY A 658 -15.82 -1.81 10.42
N THR A 659 -16.87 -1.86 9.60
CA THR A 659 -16.73 -1.74 8.13
C THR A 659 -16.28 -0.36 7.69
N LEU A 660 -16.72 0.72 8.37
CA LEU A 660 -16.26 2.08 8.10
C LEU A 660 -14.79 2.30 8.49
N GLN A 661 -14.24 1.44 9.36
CA GLN A 661 -12.85 1.49 9.83
C GLN A 661 -11.92 0.48 9.14
N ILE A 662 -12.36 -0.16 8.05
CA ILE A 662 -11.56 -1.16 7.34
C ILE A 662 -10.25 -0.54 6.78
N PHE A 663 -9.14 -1.21 7.05
CA PHE A 663 -7.79 -0.74 6.71
C PHE A 663 -6.86 -1.89 6.33
N THR A 664 -6.68 -2.84 7.25
CA THR A 664 -5.62 -3.86 7.20
C THR A 664 -5.64 -4.70 5.93
N GLN A 665 -6.83 -5.13 5.50
CA GLN A 665 -6.99 -5.97 4.31
C GLN A 665 -6.56 -5.22 3.04
N ALA A 666 -7.01 -3.98 2.87
CA ALA A 666 -6.59 -3.16 1.72
C ALA A 666 -5.10 -2.83 1.76
N TYR A 667 -4.55 -2.54 2.94
CA TYR A 667 -3.12 -2.22 3.09
C TYR A 667 -2.21 -3.40 2.71
N ILE A 668 -2.58 -4.62 3.10
CA ILE A 668 -1.74 -5.82 2.93
C ILE A 668 -1.94 -6.49 1.56
N ILE A 669 -3.20 -6.60 1.12
CA ILE A 669 -3.57 -7.51 0.03
C ILE A 669 -3.50 -6.80 -1.32
N THR A 670 -4.09 -5.60 -1.40
CA THR A 670 -4.36 -4.95 -2.69
C THR A 670 -3.70 -3.59 -2.84
N GLN A 671 -3.21 -3.00 -1.74
CA GLN A 671 -2.68 -1.64 -1.67
C GLN A 671 -3.63 -0.60 -2.29
N GLY A 672 -4.95 -0.82 -2.15
CA GLY A 672 -6.00 0.05 -2.68
C GLY A 672 -6.43 -0.25 -4.12
N GLY A 673 -5.68 -1.06 -4.87
CA GLY A 673 -5.99 -1.43 -6.25
C GLY A 673 -6.96 -2.61 -6.37
N PRO A 674 -7.20 -3.08 -7.61
CA PRO A 674 -6.90 -2.39 -8.87
C PRO A 674 -7.83 -1.18 -9.07
N VAL A 675 -7.36 -0.14 -9.77
CA VAL A 675 -8.11 1.08 -10.13
C VAL A 675 -8.78 1.74 -8.92
N ASP A 676 -8.04 1.85 -7.81
CA ASP A 676 -8.54 2.37 -6.53
C ASP A 676 -9.82 1.67 -6.01
N SER A 677 -10.13 0.43 -6.44
CA SER A 677 -11.38 -0.27 -6.08
C SER A 677 -11.45 -0.70 -4.62
N THR A 678 -10.30 -0.87 -3.97
CA THR A 678 -10.17 -1.22 -2.55
C THR A 678 -9.49 -0.11 -1.74
N LEU A 679 -9.29 1.07 -2.33
CA LEU A 679 -8.83 2.25 -1.63
C LEU A 679 -9.94 2.67 -0.64
N PHE A 680 -9.89 2.15 0.59
CA PHE A 680 -10.84 2.47 1.64
C PHE A 680 -10.49 3.78 2.34
N TYR A 681 -11.49 4.41 2.96
CA TYR A 681 -11.37 5.73 3.54
C TYR A 681 -10.22 5.86 4.56
N VAL A 682 -10.10 4.91 5.50
CA VAL A 682 -9.02 4.91 6.51
C VAL A 682 -7.66 4.66 5.86
N TYR A 683 -7.59 3.85 4.82
CA TYR A 683 -6.34 3.63 4.09
C TYR A 683 -5.92 4.89 3.30
N ASN A 684 -6.86 5.57 2.67
CA ASN A 684 -6.60 6.85 2.02
C ASN A 684 -6.13 7.91 3.03
N LEU A 685 -6.80 8.02 4.19
CA LEU A 685 -6.36 8.87 5.30
C LEU A 685 -4.91 8.59 5.70
N PHE A 686 -4.55 7.30 5.83
CA PHE A 686 -3.19 6.89 6.14
C PHE A 686 -2.17 7.34 5.09
N ASN A 687 -2.50 7.21 3.80
CA ASN A 687 -1.63 7.69 2.71
C ASN A 687 -1.43 9.21 2.80
N TYR A 688 -2.48 9.99 3.01
CA TYR A 688 -2.37 11.44 3.22
C TYR A 688 -1.49 11.77 4.43
N ALA A 689 -1.65 11.08 5.56
CA ALA A 689 -0.87 11.33 6.77
C ALA A 689 0.62 11.01 6.61
N PHE A 690 0.95 9.79 6.16
CA PHE A 690 2.30 9.23 6.30
C PHE A 690 3.07 9.09 4.97
N LYS A 691 2.35 9.01 3.84
CA LYS A 691 2.95 8.84 2.52
C LYS A 691 3.13 10.19 1.81
N TYR A 692 2.15 11.09 1.96
CA TYR A 692 2.15 12.41 1.33
C TYR A 692 2.50 13.55 2.31
N PHE A 693 2.66 13.25 3.60
CA PHE A 693 2.97 14.23 4.66
C PHE A 693 1.94 15.37 4.77
N ARG A 694 0.65 15.04 4.62
CA ARG A 694 -0.49 15.94 4.75
C ARG A 694 -1.30 15.59 5.99
N MET A 695 -0.69 15.73 7.15
CA MET A 695 -1.30 15.38 8.44
C MET A 695 -2.53 16.26 8.75
N GLY A 696 -2.52 17.52 8.33
CA GLY A 696 -3.67 18.41 8.44
C GLY A 696 -4.90 17.90 7.67
N GLU A 697 -4.71 17.53 6.40
CA GLU A 697 -5.77 16.94 5.56
C GLU A 697 -6.24 15.60 6.11
N ALA A 698 -5.32 14.72 6.53
CA ALA A 698 -5.66 13.44 7.15
C ALA A 698 -6.46 13.61 8.46
N SER A 699 -6.12 14.61 9.28
CA SER A 699 -6.88 14.94 10.49
C SER A 699 -8.29 15.42 10.14
N ALA A 700 -8.45 16.21 9.09
CA ALA A 700 -9.77 16.61 8.60
C ALA A 700 -10.59 15.42 8.08
N MET A 701 -9.97 14.47 7.37
CA MET A 701 -10.60 13.21 6.98
C MET A 701 -11.08 12.41 8.20
N ALA A 702 -10.26 12.29 9.25
CA ALA A 702 -10.62 11.58 10.47
C ALA A 702 -11.90 12.14 11.11
N TRP A 703 -12.02 13.46 11.18
CA TRP A 703 -13.20 14.14 11.74
C TRP A 703 -14.44 13.97 10.88
N ILE A 704 -14.30 13.99 9.55
CA ILE A 704 -15.44 13.70 8.66
C ILE A 704 -15.93 12.27 8.87
N LEU A 705 -15.02 11.28 8.93
CA LEU A 705 -15.40 9.89 9.20
C LEU A 705 -16.08 9.75 10.56
N PHE A 706 -15.57 10.43 11.59
CA PHE A 706 -16.20 10.46 12.91
C PHE A 706 -17.64 11.00 12.83
N LEU A 707 -17.86 12.11 12.12
CA LEU A 707 -19.19 12.69 11.95
C LEU A 707 -20.13 11.76 11.16
N VAL A 708 -19.62 11.06 10.15
CA VAL A 708 -20.39 10.05 9.39
C VAL A 708 -20.80 8.89 10.29
N ILE A 709 -19.86 8.32 11.06
CA ILE A 709 -20.13 7.25 12.02
C ILE A 709 -21.18 7.73 13.04
N LEU A 710 -20.98 8.90 13.63
CA LEU A 710 -21.88 9.48 14.62
C LEU A 710 -23.29 9.69 14.04
N ALA A 711 -23.40 10.24 12.83
CA ALA A 711 -24.69 10.45 12.17
C ALA A 711 -25.42 9.12 11.92
N LEU A 712 -24.71 8.09 11.44
CA LEU A 712 -25.27 6.76 11.22
C LEU A 712 -25.70 6.11 12.54
N THR A 713 -24.89 6.19 13.59
CA THR A 713 -25.23 5.65 14.91
C THR A 713 -26.43 6.37 15.53
N LEU A 714 -26.49 7.70 15.47
CA LEU A 714 -27.65 8.46 15.94
C LEU A 714 -28.92 8.13 15.15
N PHE A 715 -28.80 7.94 13.83
CA PHE A 715 -29.90 7.49 13.00
C PHE A 715 -30.41 6.10 13.39
N GLN A 716 -29.49 5.15 13.63
CA GLN A 716 -29.82 3.82 14.12
C GLN A 716 -30.51 3.86 15.49
N LEU A 717 -29.99 4.63 16.45
CA LEU A 717 -30.59 4.82 17.78
C LEU A 717 -31.98 5.44 17.69
N LYS A 718 -32.20 6.40 16.78
CA LYS A 718 -33.52 6.99 16.55
C LYS A 718 -34.52 6.00 15.97
N LEU A 719 -34.06 5.03 15.18
CA LEU A 719 -34.91 3.98 14.62
C LEU A 719 -35.14 2.80 15.59
N ALA A 720 -34.26 2.57 16.56
CA ALA A 720 -34.31 1.42 17.46
C ALA A 720 -35.68 1.20 18.13
N PRO A 721 -36.38 2.23 18.67
CA PRO A 721 -37.69 2.04 19.31
C PRO A 721 -38.79 1.50 18.39
N ARG A 722 -38.59 1.47 17.07
CA ARG A 722 -39.59 1.01 16.10
C ARG A 722 -39.54 -0.49 15.83
N TRP A 723 -38.45 -1.17 16.19
CA TRP A 723 -38.22 -2.57 15.80
C TRP A 723 -37.39 -3.38 16.80
N VAL A 724 -36.85 -2.75 17.86
CA VAL A 724 -36.14 -3.41 18.94
C VAL A 724 -37.10 -3.65 20.10
N HIS A 725 -37.24 -4.92 20.49
CA HIS A 725 -38.06 -5.39 21.60
C HIS A 725 -37.15 -5.89 22.72
N TYR A 726 -37.27 -5.29 23.91
CA TYR A 726 -36.55 -5.73 25.09
C TYR A 726 -37.42 -6.69 25.91
N GLU A 727 -36.82 -7.64 26.66
CA GLU A 727 -37.57 -8.63 27.47
C GLU A 727 -38.56 -8.02 28.49
N ALA A 728 -38.44 -6.72 28.79
CA ALA A 728 -39.28 -6.00 29.73
C ALA A 728 -40.46 -5.23 29.09
N GLU A 729 -40.58 -5.24 27.76
CA GLU A 729 -41.67 -4.64 26.96
C GLU A 729 -42.39 -5.72 26.14
#